data_AF-A0AAI8IZE0-F1
#
_entry.id   AF-A0AAI8IZE0-F1
#
_cell.length_a   1.000
_cell.length_b   1.000
_cell.length_c   1.000
_cell.angle_alpha   90.00
_cell.angle_beta   90.00
_cell.angle_gamma   90.00
#
_symmetry.space_group_name_H-M   'P 1'
#
loop_
_entity.id
_entity.type
_entity.pdbx_description
1 polymer ?
#
loop_
_entity_poly.entity_id
_entity_poly.type
_entity_poly.pdbx_seq_one_letter_code
_entity_poly.pdbx_strand_id
1 'polypeptide(L)'
;MKKQHNYTVMHWGTWQVESREGEIVAVKPVPWDKNPSRIGQSLPDAVTSQTRIRRPAVRVGYLQHGPASREGRGKEPFVEVSWEVALDLVARELRSVKARCGNEAIYGGSYGWASAGRFHHAQSQLHRFLKGFGGYTASTNTYSSAAGERILPHILGPLSPLHRQHTHFSELARECQLFVAIGGLPLRNAQVNGGGANDHMLPYWLDKMQANGTRFINISPVRNDLSAVADAEWLAIRPGTDTALLLALSYVLIAESLYDQTFVASHTVGFAPYRAYLLGEHDGVAKTPAWAAAITGLDAQRIADLAREMARHRTMVNISWSIQRARQGEQAYWATVALTALLGQIGTPGGGLGFGYACTNLAGAVRKAFSGPRLPAGENAVGSVIPVARLSDMLLHPGEAYEFDGQQLHYPDIRLVYWAGGNAFHHHQDINRLCEAWRRPETVVVHEQYWTAQAKFSDIVLPATTSLEREDIGSGGHDGFMIAMSAQIPPVGEARDDYAIFLDLAGRLGFGEQFSEGRDAGQWLRHLYEESRPRAQEEGIALPSFEDFWQQGVLEYSAPARPQVFLADFRADPQRYPLSTPSGKIELFSATVAGFGYRECPGHPWWDEEEAARQRQEAARWPLHLLSSQPRARLHSQYDHGSVSRATKIQGREPLWMHPQDAQARDIREGSVVKVYNDRGAILAGVHLSEQILPGVVQMSTGAWYDPLDPNEKGSLDKHGNPNVLTEDRGSSRLGQGCSAQSCWVEIAPWREELPPITAFDPPKFIAV
;
A
#
# COMPACT_ATOMS: atom_id res chain seq x y z
N MET A 1 28.12 -12.57 12.91
CA MET A 1 29.50 -12.02 12.81
C MET A 1 29.85 -11.22 14.07
N LYS A 2 31.11 -10.80 14.34
CA LYS A 2 31.39 -9.93 15.52
C LYS A 2 30.69 -8.57 15.34
N LYS A 3 29.97 -8.08 16.36
CA LYS A 3 29.24 -6.79 16.32
C LYS A 3 30.23 -5.63 16.19
N GLN A 4 30.31 -5.03 15.00
CA GLN A 4 31.24 -3.92 14.69
C GLN A 4 30.52 -2.56 14.55
N HIS A 5 29.20 -2.57 14.35
CA HIS A 5 28.33 -1.40 14.31
C HIS A 5 26.97 -1.71 14.97
N ASN A 6 26.19 -0.68 15.24
CA ASN A 6 24.86 -0.76 15.85
C ASN A 6 23.73 -0.21 14.96
N TYR A 7 23.97 -0.17 13.64
CA TYR A 7 22.98 0.23 12.66
C TYR A 7 21.97 -0.89 12.36
N THR A 8 20.72 -0.48 12.16
CA THR A 8 19.66 -1.30 11.57
C THR A 8 18.73 -0.43 10.73
N VAL A 9 18.02 -1.04 9.79
CA VAL A 9 17.05 -0.36 8.92
C VAL A 9 15.64 -0.85 9.22
N MET A 10 14.72 0.11 9.26
CA MET A 10 13.29 -0.10 9.24
C MET A 10 12.71 0.57 8.00
N HIS A 11 11.45 0.27 7.65
CA HIS A 11 10.77 0.95 6.54
C HIS A 11 10.64 2.47 6.75
N TRP A 12 10.73 2.94 8.00
CA TRP A 12 10.68 4.35 8.38
C TRP A 12 12.06 4.94 8.73
N GLY A 13 13.14 4.32 8.25
CA GLY A 13 14.48 4.89 8.31
C GLY A 13 15.50 4.05 9.07
N THR A 14 16.70 4.61 9.17
CA THR A 14 17.88 3.95 9.75
C THR A 14 18.14 4.45 11.16
N TRP A 15 18.48 3.52 12.04
CA TRP A 15 18.60 3.77 13.47
C TRP A 15 19.93 3.24 13.99
N GLN A 16 20.53 4.00 14.90
CA GLN A 16 21.54 3.50 15.83
C GLN A 16 20.82 2.94 17.05
N VAL A 17 21.04 1.67 17.34
CA VAL A 17 20.39 0.98 18.46
C VAL A 17 21.38 0.85 19.62
N GLU A 18 20.94 1.26 20.80
CA GLU A 18 21.67 1.06 22.04
C GLU A 18 21.08 -0.15 22.76
N SER A 19 21.90 -1.16 23.02
CA SER A 19 21.48 -2.39 23.68
C SER A 19 22.38 -2.70 24.86
N ARG A 20 21.78 -3.15 25.96
CA ARG A 20 22.48 -3.53 27.18
C ARG A 20 21.87 -4.83 27.70
N GLU A 21 22.71 -5.79 28.05
CA GLU A 21 22.29 -7.05 28.68
C GLU A 21 21.21 -7.82 27.89
N GLY A 22 21.21 -7.69 26.55
CA GLY A 22 20.26 -8.36 25.67
C GLY A 22 18.93 -7.60 25.45
N GLU A 23 18.82 -6.38 25.97
CA GLU A 23 17.64 -5.52 25.80
C GLU A 23 17.96 -4.24 25.04
N ILE A 24 16.95 -3.65 24.38
CA ILE A 24 17.06 -2.36 23.69
C ILE A 24 16.72 -1.26 24.69
N VAL A 25 17.70 -0.40 24.98
CA VAL A 25 17.51 0.72 25.93
C VAL A 25 17.14 2.01 25.23
N ALA A 26 17.60 2.22 24.00
CA ALA A 26 17.29 3.41 23.22
C ALA A 26 17.50 3.17 21.72
N VAL A 27 16.82 3.99 20.91
CA VAL A 27 17.06 4.11 19.47
C VAL A 27 17.26 5.57 19.10
N LYS A 28 18.31 5.86 18.34
CA LYS A 28 18.65 7.21 17.89
C LYS A 28 18.62 7.23 16.36
N PRO A 29 18.00 8.25 15.75
CA PRO A 29 18.07 8.40 14.31
C PRO A 29 19.52 8.66 13.89
N VAL A 30 19.85 8.26 12.67
CA VAL A 30 21.17 8.54 12.08
C VAL A 30 21.34 10.05 11.83
N PRO A 31 22.56 10.61 11.96
CA PRO A 31 22.77 12.06 11.94
C PRO A 31 22.55 12.71 10.56
N TRP A 32 22.51 11.93 9.47
CA TRP A 32 22.22 12.43 8.13
C TRP A 32 20.73 12.51 7.81
N ASP A 33 19.86 11.91 8.63
CA ASP A 33 18.41 11.98 8.43
C ASP A 33 17.87 13.34 8.86
N LYS A 34 17.30 14.08 7.91
CA LYS A 34 16.84 15.46 8.14
C LYS A 34 15.47 15.54 8.78
N ASN A 35 14.67 14.49 8.70
CA ASN A 35 13.32 14.47 9.23
C ASN A 35 12.93 13.04 9.66
N PRO A 36 13.62 12.49 10.67
CA PRO A 36 13.48 11.10 11.04
C PRO A 36 12.08 10.78 11.55
N SER A 37 11.57 9.62 11.15
CA SER A 37 10.24 9.18 11.54
C SER A 37 10.14 8.88 13.03
N ARG A 38 9.08 9.39 13.66
CA ARG A 38 8.80 9.12 15.08
C ARG A 38 8.47 7.65 15.36
N ILE A 39 8.04 6.87 14.36
CA ILE A 39 7.62 5.48 14.53
C ILE A 39 8.71 4.64 15.22
N GLY A 40 9.98 4.89 14.89
CA GLY A 40 11.11 4.16 15.48
C GLY A 40 11.18 4.25 16.99
N GLN A 41 10.64 5.30 17.62
CA GLN A 41 10.62 5.43 19.08
C GLN A 41 9.77 4.35 19.79
N SER A 42 8.93 3.60 19.06
CA SER A 42 8.21 2.45 19.61
C SER A 42 9.05 1.17 19.71
N LEU A 43 10.23 1.13 19.09
CA LEU A 43 11.03 -0.10 19.03
C LEU A 43 11.40 -0.66 20.41
N PRO A 44 11.87 0.15 21.38
CA PRO A 44 12.29 -0.36 22.69
C PRO A 44 11.17 -1.05 23.46
N ASP A 45 9.93 -0.53 23.44
CA ASP A 45 8.81 -1.09 24.20
C ASP A 45 8.01 -2.17 23.42
N ALA A 46 8.01 -2.11 22.10
CA ALA A 46 7.22 -3.03 21.27
C ALA A 46 7.85 -4.42 21.13
N VAL A 47 9.18 -4.50 20.95
CA VAL A 47 9.90 -5.74 20.55
C VAL A 47 9.72 -6.90 21.53
N THR A 48 9.60 -6.60 22.82
CA THR A 48 9.40 -7.54 23.93
C THR A 48 8.03 -7.39 24.60
N SER A 49 7.10 -6.65 23.98
CA SER A 49 5.76 -6.37 24.54
C SER A 49 4.97 -7.65 24.85
N GLN A 50 3.88 -7.51 25.60
CA GLN A 50 2.97 -8.63 25.91
C GLN A 50 2.35 -9.28 24.66
N THR A 51 2.30 -8.56 23.54
CA THR A 51 1.79 -9.11 22.27
C THR A 51 2.80 -10.02 21.58
N ARG A 52 4.06 -10.06 22.02
CA ARG A 52 5.11 -10.85 21.37
C ARG A 52 4.75 -12.34 21.37
N ILE A 53 4.82 -12.97 20.20
CA ILE A 53 4.68 -14.42 20.08
C ILE A 53 6.03 -15.03 20.47
N ARG A 54 6.04 -15.77 21.58
CA ARG A 54 7.27 -16.32 22.17
C ARG A 54 7.52 -17.78 21.80
N ARG A 55 6.47 -18.56 21.51
CA ARG A 55 6.57 -20.00 21.21
C ARG A 55 5.58 -20.36 20.11
N PRO A 56 5.84 -21.44 19.34
CA PRO A 56 4.86 -21.96 18.39
C PRO A 56 3.54 -22.24 19.09
N ALA A 57 2.44 -21.83 18.48
CA ALA A 57 1.11 -21.98 19.06
C ALA A 57 0.14 -22.57 18.04
N VAL A 58 -0.72 -23.49 18.52
CA VAL A 58 -1.74 -24.16 17.71
C VAL A 58 -3.11 -23.93 18.35
N ARG A 59 -4.10 -23.55 17.55
CA ARG A 59 -5.49 -23.40 18.01
C ARG A 59 -6.04 -24.74 18.50
N VAL A 60 -6.73 -24.74 19.65
CA VAL A 60 -7.17 -25.96 20.32
C VAL A 60 -8.01 -26.88 19.45
N GLY A 61 -9.04 -26.35 18.77
CA GLY A 61 -9.88 -27.17 17.91
C GLY A 61 -9.12 -27.77 16.72
N TYR A 62 -8.11 -27.06 16.20
CA TYR A 62 -7.25 -27.60 15.15
C TYR A 62 -6.33 -28.71 15.67
N LEU A 63 -5.77 -28.54 16.87
CA LEU A 63 -4.92 -29.58 17.49
C LEU A 63 -5.71 -30.87 17.76
N GLN A 64 -6.98 -30.76 18.15
CA GLN A 64 -7.84 -31.89 18.48
C GLN A 64 -8.50 -32.56 17.27
N HIS A 65 -8.89 -31.78 16.26
CA HIS A 65 -9.74 -32.25 15.15
C HIS A 65 -9.13 -32.02 13.77
N GLY A 66 -7.94 -31.42 13.70
CA GLY A 66 -7.24 -31.14 12.45
C GLY A 66 -8.02 -30.23 11.50
N PRO A 67 -7.85 -30.40 10.17
CA PRO A 67 -8.44 -29.57 9.10
C PRO A 67 -9.97 -29.44 9.07
N ALA A 68 -10.68 -30.28 9.84
CA ALA A 68 -12.13 -30.20 9.98
C ALA A 68 -12.56 -29.06 10.92
N SER A 69 -11.70 -28.64 11.86
CA SER A 69 -12.00 -27.52 12.74
C SER A 69 -11.67 -26.21 12.04
N ARG A 70 -12.67 -25.46 11.56
CA ARG A 70 -12.46 -24.18 10.85
C ARG A 70 -13.21 -23.01 11.48
N GLU A 71 -14.42 -23.26 11.96
CA GLU A 71 -15.32 -22.24 12.53
C GLU A 71 -14.80 -21.58 13.81
N GLY A 72 -13.88 -22.24 14.52
CA GLY A 72 -13.28 -21.78 15.77
C GLY A 72 -12.24 -20.65 15.62
N ARG A 73 -11.78 -20.34 14.40
CA ARG A 73 -10.79 -19.27 14.16
C ARG A 73 -11.30 -17.92 14.69
N GLY A 74 -10.47 -17.26 15.51
CA GLY A 74 -10.78 -16.00 16.18
C GLY A 74 -11.63 -16.13 17.45
N LYS A 75 -12.07 -17.34 17.82
CA LYS A 75 -12.95 -17.61 18.98
C LYS A 75 -12.27 -18.49 20.04
N GLU A 76 -11.51 -19.47 19.57
CA GLU A 76 -10.94 -20.51 20.43
C GLU A 76 -9.60 -20.11 21.06
N PRO A 77 -9.24 -20.73 22.20
CA PRO A 77 -7.91 -20.61 22.78
C PRO A 77 -6.82 -21.32 21.96
N PHE A 78 -5.57 -21.02 22.30
CA PHE A 78 -4.37 -21.64 21.75
C PHE A 78 -3.64 -22.51 22.78
N VAL A 79 -2.77 -23.38 22.29
CA VAL A 79 -1.81 -24.17 23.06
C VAL A 79 -0.43 -23.88 22.52
N GLU A 80 0.52 -23.57 23.41
CA GLU A 80 1.93 -23.53 23.04
C GLU A 80 2.47 -24.94 22.87
N VAL A 81 3.14 -25.21 21.75
CA VAL A 81 3.72 -26.51 21.41
C VAL A 81 5.21 -26.36 21.10
N SER A 82 5.93 -27.47 21.05
CA SER A 82 7.31 -27.44 20.57
C SER A 82 7.37 -27.12 19.07
N TRP A 83 8.52 -26.61 18.63
CA TRP A 83 8.81 -26.44 17.19
C TRP A 83 8.64 -27.75 16.41
N GLU A 84 9.07 -28.88 16.95
CA GLU A 84 8.93 -30.19 16.29
C GLU A 84 7.46 -30.50 15.99
N VAL A 85 6.58 -30.37 16.99
CA VAL A 85 5.14 -30.59 16.83
C VAL A 85 4.56 -29.62 15.79
N ALA A 86 4.85 -28.32 15.91
CA ALA A 86 4.30 -27.33 15.00
C ALA A 86 4.71 -27.59 13.54
N LEU A 87 5.99 -27.88 13.29
CA LEU A 87 6.51 -28.10 11.94
C LEU A 87 6.08 -29.45 11.35
N ASP A 88 5.89 -30.49 12.17
CA ASP A 88 5.30 -31.75 11.71
C ASP A 88 3.84 -31.60 11.30
N LEU A 89 3.06 -30.82 12.06
CA LEU A 89 1.69 -30.49 11.69
C LEU A 89 1.66 -29.77 10.32
N VAL A 90 2.47 -28.74 10.14
CA VAL A 90 2.54 -27.98 8.87
C VAL A 90 3.00 -28.85 7.71
N ALA A 91 4.07 -29.62 7.87
CA ALA A 91 4.61 -30.48 6.82
C ALA A 91 3.62 -31.58 6.40
N ARG A 92 2.93 -32.20 7.38
CA ARG A 92 1.88 -33.20 7.11
C ARG A 92 0.73 -32.61 6.28
N GLU A 93 0.30 -31.40 6.62
CA GLU A 93 -0.81 -30.72 5.94
C GLU A 93 -0.45 -30.29 4.52
N LEU A 94 0.73 -29.71 4.33
CA LEU A 94 1.24 -29.39 3.00
C LEU A 94 1.29 -30.63 2.09
N ARG A 95 1.79 -31.77 2.60
CA ARG A 95 1.78 -33.04 1.84
C ARG A 95 0.35 -33.52 1.56
N SER A 96 -0.54 -33.46 2.54
CA SER A 96 -1.94 -33.90 2.42
C SER A 96 -2.69 -33.10 1.35
N VAL A 97 -2.60 -31.76 1.40
CA VAL A 97 -3.27 -30.88 0.42
C VAL A 97 -2.69 -31.10 -0.97
N LYS A 98 -1.35 -31.14 -1.11
CA LYS A 98 -0.70 -31.45 -2.39
C LYS A 98 -1.17 -32.78 -2.97
N ALA A 99 -1.28 -33.82 -2.16
CA ALA A 99 -1.69 -35.15 -2.61
C ALA A 99 -3.18 -35.24 -2.98
N ARG A 100 -4.07 -34.56 -2.24
CA ARG A 100 -5.52 -34.62 -2.47
C ARG A 100 -6.02 -33.64 -3.53
N CYS A 101 -5.44 -32.45 -3.57
CA CYS A 101 -5.99 -31.29 -4.28
C CYS A 101 -5.00 -30.63 -5.25
N GLY A 102 -3.71 -31.01 -5.21
CA GLY A 102 -2.65 -30.32 -5.95
C GLY A 102 -2.25 -28.99 -5.33
N ASN A 103 -1.21 -28.37 -5.88
CA ASN A 103 -0.63 -27.14 -5.33
C ASN A 103 -1.45 -25.88 -5.65
N GLU A 104 -2.38 -25.94 -6.61
CA GLU A 104 -3.34 -24.84 -6.85
C GLU A 104 -4.26 -24.59 -5.64
N ALA A 105 -4.47 -25.60 -4.79
CA ALA A 105 -5.21 -25.46 -3.54
C ALA A 105 -4.43 -24.76 -2.41
N ILE A 106 -3.17 -24.38 -2.63
CA ILE A 106 -2.34 -23.65 -1.68
C ILE A 106 -2.30 -22.19 -2.12
N TYR A 107 -2.84 -21.29 -1.30
CA TYR A 107 -2.71 -19.86 -1.49
C TYR A 107 -1.49 -19.34 -0.74
N GLY A 108 -0.57 -18.74 -1.49
CA GLY A 108 0.67 -18.17 -0.98
C GLY A 108 0.91 -16.73 -1.42
N GLY A 109 -0.13 -16.01 -1.88
CA GLY A 109 -0.01 -14.62 -2.33
C GLY A 109 0.51 -13.67 -1.26
N SER A 110 0.15 -13.91 0.00
CA SER A 110 0.79 -13.38 1.22
C SER A 110 1.11 -11.87 1.21
N TYR A 111 0.22 -11.04 0.66
CA TYR A 111 0.47 -9.60 0.51
C TYR A 111 0.77 -8.91 1.85
N GLY A 112 1.72 -7.98 1.85
CA GLY A 112 2.15 -7.28 3.05
C GLY A 112 3.43 -6.47 2.86
N TRP A 113 3.81 -5.74 3.90
CA TRP A 113 5.02 -4.91 3.90
C TRP A 113 6.24 -5.59 4.54
N ALA A 114 6.05 -6.71 5.23
CA ALA A 114 7.11 -7.42 5.94
C ALA A 114 8.00 -6.48 6.79
N SER A 115 9.32 -6.64 6.70
CA SER A 115 10.31 -5.75 7.33
C SER A 115 11.41 -5.42 6.33
N ALA A 116 12.16 -4.34 6.60
CA ALA A 116 13.34 -4.03 5.81
C ALA A 116 14.42 -5.11 6.03
N GLY A 117 15.11 -5.46 4.94
CA GLY A 117 16.05 -6.57 4.85
C GLY A 117 15.98 -7.22 3.47
N ARG A 118 17.12 -7.60 2.90
CA ARG A 118 17.17 -8.17 1.54
C ARG A 118 17.15 -9.69 1.55
N PHE A 119 17.69 -10.32 2.58
CA PHE A 119 17.68 -11.77 2.72
C PHE A 119 16.47 -12.26 3.51
N HIS A 120 16.20 -11.68 4.69
CA HIS A 120 15.10 -12.11 5.56
C HIS A 120 13.77 -11.42 5.23
N HIS A 121 13.56 -11.04 3.96
CA HIS A 121 12.27 -10.56 3.49
C HIS A 121 11.27 -11.73 3.46
N ALA A 122 10.36 -11.77 4.42
CA ALA A 122 9.48 -12.91 4.71
C ALA A 122 8.73 -13.46 3.48
N GLN A 123 8.13 -12.58 2.65
CA GLN A 123 7.44 -13.02 1.43
C GLN A 123 8.39 -13.64 0.40
N SER A 124 9.61 -13.11 0.27
CA SER A 124 10.60 -13.70 -0.65
C SER A 124 10.98 -15.12 -0.22
N GLN A 125 11.12 -15.33 1.09
CA GLN A 125 11.41 -16.64 1.67
C GLN A 125 10.24 -17.61 1.48
N LEU A 126 9.00 -17.17 1.77
CA LEU A 126 7.79 -17.96 1.53
C LEU A 126 7.65 -18.35 0.05
N HIS A 127 7.81 -17.40 -0.86
CA HIS A 127 7.69 -17.67 -2.29
C HIS A 127 8.77 -18.64 -2.77
N ARG A 128 10.02 -18.50 -2.31
CA ARG A 128 11.10 -19.45 -2.62
C ARG A 128 10.75 -20.85 -2.11
N PHE A 129 10.25 -20.95 -0.88
CA PHE A 129 9.83 -22.22 -0.26
C PHE A 129 8.70 -22.89 -1.04
N LEU A 130 7.60 -22.18 -1.31
CA LEU A 130 6.45 -22.74 -2.02
C LEU A 130 6.78 -23.11 -3.47
N LYS A 131 7.62 -22.33 -4.16
CA LYS A 131 8.12 -22.67 -5.50
C LYS A 131 8.96 -23.95 -5.47
N GLY A 132 9.84 -24.11 -4.47
CA GLY A 132 10.57 -25.36 -4.23
C GLY A 132 9.66 -26.55 -3.92
N PHE A 133 8.52 -26.32 -3.25
CA PHE A 133 7.52 -27.35 -2.96
C PHE A 133 6.65 -27.73 -4.17
N GLY A 134 6.80 -27.04 -5.30
CA GLY A 134 6.08 -27.30 -6.56
C GLY A 134 5.04 -26.24 -6.93
N GLY A 135 5.14 -25.04 -6.38
CA GLY A 135 4.28 -23.90 -6.72
C GLY A 135 3.04 -23.73 -5.84
N TYR A 136 2.27 -22.69 -6.12
CA TYR A 136 1.09 -22.27 -5.36
C TYR A 136 0.22 -21.28 -6.16
N THR A 137 -1.04 -21.11 -5.79
CA THR A 137 -1.90 -20.04 -6.31
C THR A 137 -1.41 -18.69 -5.81
N ALA A 138 -0.98 -17.84 -6.74
CA ALA A 138 -0.42 -16.53 -6.44
C ALA A 138 -1.47 -15.42 -6.53
N SER A 139 -1.06 -14.20 -6.19
CA SER A 139 -1.83 -13.00 -6.47
C SER A 139 -1.03 -12.02 -7.30
N THR A 140 -1.73 -11.22 -8.10
CA THR A 140 -1.18 -10.10 -8.86
C THR A 140 -1.72 -8.77 -8.33
N ASN A 141 -1.07 -7.69 -8.74
CA ASN A 141 -1.29 -6.34 -8.27
C ASN A 141 -0.99 -6.09 -6.78
N THR A 142 -1.30 -4.88 -6.33
CA THR A 142 -1.09 -4.42 -4.96
C THR A 142 -2.35 -3.72 -4.44
N TYR A 143 -2.54 -3.69 -3.12
CA TYR A 143 -3.55 -2.82 -2.50
C TYR A 143 -3.20 -1.33 -2.61
N SER A 144 -1.99 -0.99 -3.04
CA SER A 144 -1.55 0.39 -3.22
C SER A 144 -2.09 0.99 -4.50
N SER A 145 -2.01 0.26 -5.63
CA SER A 145 -2.15 0.84 -6.97
C SER A 145 -2.79 -0.07 -8.03
N ALA A 146 -3.57 -1.09 -7.64
CA ALA A 146 -4.13 -2.09 -8.57
C ALA A 146 -4.82 -1.52 -9.82
N ALA A 147 -5.69 -0.52 -9.67
CA ALA A 147 -6.38 0.08 -10.81
C ALA A 147 -5.40 0.78 -11.76
N GLY A 148 -4.45 1.54 -11.20
CA GLY A 148 -3.35 2.17 -11.95
C GLY A 148 -2.45 1.17 -12.67
N GLU A 149 -2.07 0.08 -12.00
CA GLU A 149 -1.24 -0.99 -12.57
C GLU A 149 -1.90 -1.72 -13.74
N ARG A 150 -3.24 -1.65 -13.85
CA ARG A 150 -4.00 -2.27 -14.93
C ARG A 150 -4.30 -1.32 -16.07
N ILE A 151 -4.69 -0.08 -15.78
CA ILE A 151 -5.00 0.87 -16.86
C ILE A 151 -3.73 1.39 -17.55
N LEU A 152 -2.66 1.67 -16.81
CA LEU A 152 -1.48 2.36 -17.35
C LEU A 152 -0.76 1.59 -18.46
N PRO A 153 -0.57 0.26 -18.40
CA PRO A 153 0.01 -0.50 -19.51
C PRO A 153 -0.70 -0.29 -20.86
N HIS A 154 -2.01 -0.04 -20.84
CA HIS A 154 -2.80 0.20 -22.05
C HIS A 154 -2.66 1.62 -22.60
N ILE A 155 -2.27 2.60 -21.78
CA ILE A 155 -2.39 4.04 -22.13
C ILE A 155 -1.10 4.84 -22.06
N LEU A 156 -0.08 4.36 -21.34
CA LEU A 156 1.19 5.06 -21.12
C LEU A 156 2.37 4.11 -20.94
N GLY A 157 2.21 3.06 -20.14
CA GLY A 157 3.23 2.06 -19.82
C GLY A 157 3.10 1.50 -18.40
N PRO A 158 3.84 0.45 -18.03
CA PRO A 158 3.74 -0.15 -16.70
C PRO A 158 4.15 0.79 -15.58
N LEU A 159 3.35 0.84 -14.50
CA LEU A 159 3.52 1.80 -13.39
C LEU A 159 4.89 1.72 -12.70
N SER A 160 5.41 0.52 -12.44
CA SER A 160 6.70 0.36 -11.76
C SER A 160 7.85 1.05 -12.52
N PRO A 161 8.10 0.76 -13.81
CA PRO A 161 9.04 1.54 -14.64
C PRO A 161 8.79 3.05 -14.61
N LEU A 162 7.53 3.49 -14.74
CA LEU A 162 7.18 4.92 -14.74
C LEU A 162 7.55 5.61 -13.41
N HIS A 163 7.30 4.96 -12.27
CA HIS A 163 7.71 5.49 -10.95
C HIS A 163 9.23 5.73 -10.85
N ARG A 164 10.05 4.86 -11.45
CA ARG A 164 11.51 5.00 -11.42
C ARG A 164 12.02 6.18 -12.25
N GLN A 165 11.20 6.62 -13.21
CA GLN A 165 11.52 7.72 -14.10
C GLN A 165 10.98 9.07 -13.62
N HIS A 166 10.35 9.14 -12.43
CA HIS A 166 9.83 10.40 -11.91
C HIS A 166 10.88 11.52 -12.00
N THR A 167 10.44 12.70 -12.44
CA THR A 167 11.30 13.88 -12.50
C THR A 167 11.87 14.15 -11.11
N HIS A 168 13.19 14.31 -11.02
CA HIS A 168 13.83 14.55 -9.73
C HIS A 168 13.37 15.89 -9.12
N PHE A 169 13.24 15.93 -7.80
CA PHE A 169 12.89 17.17 -7.09
C PHE A 169 13.87 18.33 -7.37
N SER A 170 15.12 18.04 -7.71
CA SER A 170 16.07 19.06 -8.15
C SER A 170 15.62 19.80 -9.41
N GLU A 171 15.01 19.10 -10.36
CA GLU A 171 14.47 19.70 -11.59
C GLU A 171 13.15 20.39 -11.34
N LEU A 172 12.31 19.82 -10.48
CA LEU A 172 11.07 20.48 -10.05
C LEU A 172 11.36 21.81 -9.34
N ALA A 173 12.33 21.83 -8.41
CA ALA A 173 12.76 23.04 -7.73
C ALA A 173 13.34 24.09 -8.69
N ARG A 174 13.94 23.68 -9.81
CA ARG A 174 14.54 24.59 -10.77
C ARG A 174 13.51 25.18 -11.75
N GLU A 175 12.56 24.38 -12.21
CA GLU A 175 11.78 24.69 -13.42
C GLU A 175 10.26 24.69 -13.20
N CYS A 176 9.75 24.10 -12.11
CA CYS A 176 8.30 24.03 -11.85
C CYS A 176 7.77 25.38 -11.40
N GLN A 177 6.73 25.88 -12.07
CA GLN A 177 6.05 27.13 -11.71
C GLN A 177 4.73 26.85 -10.97
N LEU A 178 4.03 25.77 -11.34
CA LEU A 178 2.77 25.34 -10.72
C LEU A 178 2.81 23.84 -10.44
N PHE A 179 2.63 23.46 -9.18
CA PHE A 179 2.48 22.07 -8.77
C PHE A 179 1.05 21.79 -8.33
N VAL A 180 0.35 20.93 -9.07
CA VAL A 180 -1.04 20.55 -8.80
C VAL A 180 -1.05 19.15 -8.18
N ALA A 181 -1.43 19.05 -6.90
CA ALA A 181 -1.47 17.81 -6.14
C ALA A 181 -2.91 17.27 -6.02
N ILE A 182 -3.25 16.26 -6.81
CA ILE A 182 -4.55 15.58 -6.80
C ILE A 182 -4.54 14.44 -5.77
N GLY A 183 -5.39 14.54 -4.76
CA GLY A 183 -5.35 13.73 -3.54
C GLY A 183 -4.17 14.07 -2.62
N GLY A 184 -3.56 15.24 -2.82
CA GLY A 184 -2.52 15.82 -1.97
C GLY A 184 -1.13 15.19 -2.09
N LEU A 185 -0.28 15.59 -1.14
CA LEU A 185 1.15 15.28 -1.03
C LEU A 185 1.58 15.09 0.45
N PRO A 186 0.95 14.16 1.19
CA PRO A 186 0.98 14.19 2.65
C PRO A 186 2.34 13.73 3.20
N LEU A 187 2.96 14.56 4.06
CA LEU A 187 4.25 14.23 4.70
C LEU A 187 4.23 12.89 5.44
N ARG A 188 3.10 12.53 6.04
CA ARG A 188 2.94 11.27 6.80
C ARG A 188 3.28 10.04 5.97
N ASN A 189 2.92 10.03 4.69
CA ASN A 189 3.17 8.91 3.78
C ASN A 189 4.66 8.86 3.37
N ALA A 190 5.30 10.03 3.27
CA ALA A 190 6.72 10.14 2.96
C ALA A 190 7.64 9.79 4.14
N GLN A 191 7.11 9.42 5.31
CA GLN A 191 7.89 8.91 6.45
C GLN A 191 8.24 7.42 6.33
N VAL A 192 7.81 6.77 5.25
CA VAL A 192 8.00 5.33 5.03
C VAL A 192 8.39 5.03 3.59
N ASN A 193 9.19 3.98 3.40
CA ASN A 193 9.49 3.40 2.11
C ASN A 193 9.92 1.92 2.22
N GLY A 194 9.56 1.11 1.22
CA GLY A 194 9.97 -0.29 1.14
C GLY A 194 11.49 -0.42 1.08
N GLY A 195 12.10 -1.10 2.05
CA GLY A 195 13.56 -1.24 2.18
C GLY A 195 14.29 -0.12 2.92
N GLY A 196 13.59 0.95 3.35
CA GLY A 196 14.16 2.06 4.12
C GLY A 196 13.91 3.44 3.51
N ALA A 197 13.91 4.47 4.37
CA ALA A 197 13.85 5.90 4.05
C ALA A 197 14.97 6.62 4.83
N ASN A 198 16.16 6.74 4.23
CA ASN A 198 17.38 7.05 4.99
C ASN A 198 17.59 8.52 5.35
N ASP A 199 16.95 9.47 4.64
CA ASP A 199 17.26 10.90 4.78
C ASP A 199 16.04 11.85 4.88
N HIS A 200 14.84 11.31 4.69
CA HIS A 200 13.55 12.02 4.73
C HIS A 200 13.54 13.42 4.08
N MET A 201 14.05 13.51 2.85
CA MET A 201 14.32 14.80 2.18
C MET A 201 13.10 15.57 1.63
N LEU A 202 11.87 15.05 1.71
CA LEU A 202 10.71 15.70 1.11
C LEU A 202 10.47 17.14 1.60
N PRO A 203 10.46 17.45 2.92
CA PRO A 203 10.25 18.83 3.40
C PRO A 203 11.26 19.81 2.80
N TYR A 204 12.55 19.43 2.77
CA TYR A 204 13.61 20.23 2.17
C TYR A 204 13.32 20.59 0.71
N TRP A 205 12.82 19.64 -0.09
CA TRP A 205 12.53 19.88 -1.50
C TRP A 205 11.30 20.77 -1.70
N LEU A 206 10.27 20.61 -0.88
CA LEU A 206 9.08 21.46 -0.93
C LEU A 206 9.41 22.91 -0.55
N ASP A 207 10.19 23.11 0.52
CA ASP A 207 10.67 24.43 0.92
C ASP A 207 11.49 25.08 -0.21
N LYS A 208 12.37 24.31 -0.86
CA LYS A 208 13.19 24.80 -1.97
C LYS A 208 12.35 25.18 -3.20
N MET A 209 11.33 24.39 -3.53
CA MET A 209 10.40 24.71 -4.61
C MET A 209 9.63 26.00 -4.31
N GLN A 210 9.11 26.15 -3.08
CA GLN A 210 8.41 27.37 -2.67
C GLN A 210 9.33 28.60 -2.71
N ALA A 211 10.56 28.47 -2.20
CA ALA A 211 11.56 29.55 -2.22
C ALA A 211 11.94 29.98 -3.65
N ASN A 212 11.85 29.05 -4.61
CA ASN A 212 12.08 29.30 -6.03
C ASN A 212 10.83 29.77 -6.79
N GLY A 213 9.71 30.00 -6.08
CA GLY A 213 8.49 30.58 -6.64
C GLY A 213 7.48 29.57 -7.18
N THR A 214 7.64 28.27 -6.95
CA THR A 214 6.62 27.28 -7.30
C THR A 214 5.35 27.53 -6.48
N ARG A 215 4.22 27.74 -7.15
CA ARG A 215 2.90 27.77 -6.53
C ARG A 215 2.36 26.35 -6.37
N PHE A 216 1.69 26.08 -5.26
CA PHE A 216 1.12 24.77 -4.96
C PHE A 216 -0.41 24.85 -4.85
N ILE A 217 -1.09 23.86 -5.44
CA ILE A 217 -2.52 23.66 -5.30
C ILE A 217 -2.76 22.25 -4.77
N ASN A 218 -3.44 22.15 -3.63
CA ASN A 218 -3.92 20.90 -3.05
C ASN A 218 -5.38 20.67 -3.43
N ILE A 219 -5.63 19.68 -4.29
CA ILE A 219 -6.98 19.21 -4.61
C ILE A 219 -7.22 17.97 -3.74
N SER A 220 -7.84 18.16 -2.59
CA SER A 220 -8.14 17.10 -1.63
C SER A 220 -9.32 17.50 -0.75
N PRO A 221 -10.16 16.55 -0.27
CA PRO A 221 -11.12 16.81 0.81
C PRO A 221 -10.46 17.21 2.14
N VAL A 222 -9.13 17.05 2.28
CA VAL A 222 -8.37 17.32 3.51
C VAL A 222 -7.22 18.30 3.23
N ARG A 223 -7.27 19.48 3.86
CA ARG A 223 -6.23 20.53 3.70
C ARG A 223 -4.85 20.02 4.12
N ASN A 224 -4.80 19.21 5.16
CA ASN A 224 -3.58 18.62 5.72
C ASN A 224 -2.87 17.62 4.81
N ASP A 225 -3.46 17.25 3.68
CA ASP A 225 -2.73 16.42 2.71
C ASP A 225 -1.61 17.19 2.01
N LEU A 226 -1.48 18.51 2.20
CA LEU A 226 -0.30 19.28 1.79
C LEU A 226 0.19 20.21 2.91
N SER A 227 0.21 19.72 4.16
CA SER A 227 0.56 20.54 5.33
C SER A 227 2.00 21.10 5.33
N ALA A 228 2.88 20.58 4.46
CA ALA A 228 4.25 21.06 4.31
C ALA A 228 4.34 22.45 3.64
N VAL A 229 3.31 22.83 2.88
CA VAL A 229 3.28 24.09 2.13
C VAL A 229 2.09 24.90 2.65
N ALA A 230 2.32 25.72 3.67
CA ALA A 230 1.25 26.44 4.38
C ALA A 230 0.39 27.33 3.46
N ASP A 231 1.01 27.93 2.44
CA ASP A 231 0.37 28.84 1.48
C ASP A 231 -0.23 28.12 0.26
N ALA A 232 -0.27 26.78 0.26
CA ALA A 232 -0.90 26.05 -0.83
C ALA A 232 -2.40 26.38 -0.90
N GLU A 233 -2.88 26.68 -2.11
CA GLU A 233 -4.30 26.84 -2.37
C GLU A 233 -5.01 25.51 -2.13
N TRP A 234 -6.08 25.50 -1.33
CA TRP A 234 -6.84 24.31 -1.04
C TRP A 234 -8.17 24.30 -1.80
N LEU A 235 -8.29 23.37 -2.75
CA LEU A 235 -9.53 23.09 -3.46
C LEU A 235 -10.19 21.86 -2.83
N ALA A 236 -11.17 22.12 -1.95
CA ALA A 236 -11.86 21.10 -1.17
C ALA A 236 -12.87 20.32 -2.04
N ILE A 237 -12.36 19.35 -2.79
CA ILE A 237 -13.16 18.50 -3.67
C ILE A 237 -13.94 17.44 -2.89
N ARG A 238 -15.18 17.14 -3.33
CA ARG A 238 -15.93 15.97 -2.84
C ARG A 238 -15.19 14.67 -3.20
N PRO A 239 -14.95 13.76 -2.25
CA PRO A 239 -14.18 12.54 -2.55
C PRO A 239 -14.82 11.70 -3.67
N GLY A 240 -14.00 11.12 -4.54
CA GLY A 240 -14.45 10.25 -5.65
C GLY A 240 -14.95 10.99 -6.89
N THR A 241 -14.82 12.33 -6.93
CA THR A 241 -15.27 13.16 -8.05
C THR A 241 -14.14 13.70 -8.92
N ASP A 242 -12.90 13.28 -8.67
CA ASP A 242 -11.69 13.75 -9.33
C ASP A 242 -11.71 13.56 -10.85
N THR A 243 -12.28 12.45 -11.34
CA THR A 243 -12.47 12.21 -12.78
C THR A 243 -13.29 13.32 -13.43
N ALA A 244 -14.37 13.81 -12.78
CA ALA A 244 -15.19 14.88 -13.31
C ALA A 244 -14.41 16.20 -13.42
N LEU A 245 -13.60 16.53 -12.40
CA LEU A 245 -12.70 17.68 -12.46
C LEU A 245 -11.73 17.57 -13.65
N LEU A 246 -11.03 16.43 -13.78
CA LEU A 246 -10.04 16.20 -14.82
C LEU A 246 -10.63 16.27 -16.25
N LEU A 247 -11.84 15.75 -16.43
CA LEU A 247 -12.58 15.87 -17.68
C LEU A 247 -12.93 17.33 -17.99
N ALA A 248 -13.37 18.11 -17.00
CA ALA A 248 -13.69 19.53 -17.21
C ALA A 248 -12.46 20.41 -17.46
N LEU A 249 -11.33 20.13 -16.81
CA LEU A 249 -10.07 20.78 -17.14
C LEU A 249 -9.67 20.48 -18.60
N SER A 250 -9.79 19.22 -19.04
CA SER A 250 -9.54 18.81 -20.43
C SER A 250 -10.49 19.48 -21.42
N TYR A 251 -11.77 19.60 -21.07
CA TYR A 251 -12.77 20.33 -21.86
C TYR A 251 -12.35 21.77 -22.10
N VAL A 252 -11.93 22.50 -21.06
CA VAL A 252 -11.51 23.91 -21.19
C VAL A 252 -10.30 24.04 -22.11
N LEU A 253 -9.29 23.16 -21.95
CA LEU A 253 -8.11 23.17 -22.82
C LEU A 253 -8.47 22.99 -24.30
N ILE A 254 -9.46 22.16 -24.61
CA ILE A 254 -9.91 21.92 -25.98
C ILE A 254 -10.81 23.07 -26.47
N ALA A 255 -11.83 23.45 -25.70
CA ALA A 255 -12.82 24.45 -26.09
C ALA A 255 -12.20 25.83 -26.32
N GLU A 256 -11.18 26.18 -25.53
CA GLU A 256 -10.43 27.44 -25.66
C GLU A 256 -9.18 27.29 -26.55
N SER A 257 -8.94 26.13 -27.16
CA SER A 257 -7.76 25.84 -28.01
C SER A 257 -6.42 26.10 -27.31
N LEU A 258 -6.34 25.79 -26.01
CA LEU A 258 -5.14 25.96 -25.16
C LEU A 258 -4.25 24.71 -25.08
N TYR A 259 -4.71 23.57 -25.62
CA TYR A 259 -3.91 22.34 -25.65
C TYR A 259 -2.76 22.41 -26.66
N ASP A 260 -1.66 21.69 -26.40
CA ASP A 260 -0.51 21.61 -27.30
C ASP A 260 -0.83 20.71 -28.50
N GLN A 261 -1.27 21.33 -29.59
CA GLN A 261 -1.67 20.61 -30.81
C GLN A 261 -0.52 19.80 -31.42
N THR A 262 0.71 20.32 -31.33
CA THR A 262 1.90 19.66 -31.90
C THR A 262 2.23 18.40 -31.12
N PHE A 263 2.27 18.49 -29.78
CA PHE A 263 2.51 17.34 -28.92
C PHE A 263 1.42 16.29 -29.09
N VAL A 264 0.14 16.69 -29.07
CA VAL A 264 -0.99 15.77 -29.25
C VAL A 264 -0.90 15.03 -30.58
N ALA A 265 -0.65 15.72 -31.69
CA ALA A 265 -0.56 15.09 -33.01
C ALA A 265 0.62 14.10 -33.13
N SER A 266 1.76 14.42 -32.51
CA SER A 266 2.98 13.62 -32.63
C SER A 266 3.08 12.48 -31.62
N HIS A 267 2.62 12.68 -30.38
CA HIS A 267 2.88 11.78 -29.23
C HIS A 267 1.65 11.02 -28.73
N THR A 268 0.47 11.25 -29.30
CA THR A 268 -0.77 10.59 -28.86
C THR A 268 -1.50 9.88 -29.99
N VAL A 269 -2.44 9.01 -29.63
CA VAL A 269 -3.50 8.49 -30.51
C VAL A 269 -4.87 8.67 -29.84
N GLY A 270 -5.95 8.68 -30.62
CA GLY A 270 -7.30 8.68 -30.05
C GLY A 270 -7.87 10.05 -29.66
N PHE A 271 -7.26 11.16 -30.09
CA PHE A 271 -7.73 12.50 -29.75
C PHE A 271 -9.17 12.80 -30.23
N ALA A 272 -9.52 12.41 -31.45
CA ALA A 272 -10.84 12.70 -32.03
C ALA A 272 -12.02 12.11 -31.23
N PRO A 273 -12.07 10.80 -30.90
CA PRO A 273 -13.14 10.25 -30.09
C PRO A 273 -13.17 10.82 -28.66
N TYR A 274 -12.01 11.08 -28.05
CA TYR A 274 -11.96 11.69 -26.72
C TYR A 274 -12.50 13.13 -26.72
N ARG A 275 -12.13 13.93 -27.73
CA ARG A 275 -12.67 15.28 -27.95
C ARG A 275 -14.19 15.26 -28.11
N ALA A 276 -14.72 14.35 -28.94
CA ALA A 276 -16.15 14.23 -29.18
C ALA A 276 -16.92 13.94 -27.86
N TYR A 277 -16.37 13.06 -27.01
CA TYR A 277 -16.94 12.81 -25.68
C TYR A 277 -16.91 14.03 -24.77
N LEU A 278 -15.79 14.74 -24.68
CA LEU A 278 -15.66 15.92 -23.82
C LEU A 278 -16.65 17.02 -24.24
N LEU A 279 -16.86 17.21 -25.54
CA LEU A 279 -17.77 18.23 -26.08
C LEU A 279 -19.24 17.79 -26.07
N GLY A 280 -19.56 16.57 -25.62
CA GLY A 280 -20.92 16.04 -25.57
C GLY A 280 -21.47 15.60 -26.93
N GLU A 281 -20.63 15.47 -27.96
CA GLU A 281 -21.03 14.98 -29.28
C GLU A 281 -21.40 13.48 -29.25
N HIS A 282 -20.86 12.73 -28.28
CA HIS A 282 -21.11 11.30 -28.10
C HIS A 282 -22.33 10.98 -27.22
N ASP A 283 -22.48 11.66 -26.07
CA ASP A 283 -23.47 11.33 -25.03
C ASP A 283 -24.47 12.47 -24.74
N GLY A 284 -24.39 13.59 -25.47
CA GLY A 284 -25.25 14.76 -25.29
C GLY A 284 -24.88 15.65 -24.10
N VAL A 285 -23.81 15.34 -23.35
CA VAL A 285 -23.42 16.07 -22.13
C VAL A 285 -22.00 16.59 -22.27
N ALA A 286 -21.86 17.88 -22.58
CA ALA A 286 -20.57 18.54 -22.55
C ALA A 286 -19.99 18.58 -21.13
N LYS A 287 -18.73 18.17 -20.97
CA LYS A 287 -18.02 18.11 -19.69
C LYS A 287 -17.53 19.49 -19.23
N THR A 288 -18.44 20.45 -19.19
CA THR A 288 -18.14 21.86 -18.88
C THR A 288 -17.69 22.06 -17.42
N PRO A 289 -17.06 23.21 -17.08
CA PRO A 289 -16.80 23.57 -15.69
C PRO A 289 -18.07 23.62 -14.83
N ALA A 290 -19.21 24.05 -15.37
CA ALA A 290 -20.49 24.06 -14.66
C ALA A 290 -20.99 22.64 -14.36
N TRP A 291 -20.81 21.70 -15.30
CA TRP A 291 -21.11 20.28 -15.08
C TRP A 291 -20.24 19.70 -13.94
N ALA A 292 -18.93 19.93 -13.98
CA ALA A 292 -18.03 19.45 -12.94
C ALA A 292 -18.29 20.13 -11.58
N ALA A 293 -18.64 21.42 -11.55
CA ALA A 293 -18.95 22.13 -10.31
C ALA A 293 -20.10 21.49 -9.53
N ALA A 294 -21.16 21.08 -10.24
CA ALA A 294 -22.31 20.40 -9.63
C ALA A 294 -21.92 19.06 -8.96
N ILE A 295 -20.98 18.34 -9.57
CA ILE A 295 -20.50 17.03 -9.09
C ILE A 295 -19.48 17.20 -7.96
N THR A 296 -18.43 17.99 -8.21
CA THR A 296 -17.24 18.12 -7.36
C THR A 296 -17.44 19.02 -6.14
N GLY A 297 -18.41 19.94 -6.21
CA GLY A 297 -18.60 20.98 -5.21
C GLY A 297 -17.62 22.17 -5.34
N LEU A 298 -16.73 22.16 -6.33
CA LEU A 298 -15.82 23.28 -6.61
C LEU A 298 -16.52 24.36 -7.44
N ASP A 299 -16.02 25.59 -7.34
CA ASP A 299 -16.52 26.71 -8.15
C ASP A 299 -16.18 26.53 -9.64
N ALA A 300 -17.16 26.77 -10.51
CA ALA A 300 -17.02 26.57 -11.95
C ALA A 300 -16.00 27.52 -12.59
N GLN A 301 -15.93 28.77 -12.13
CA GLN A 301 -14.97 29.75 -12.62
C GLN A 301 -13.55 29.35 -12.21
N ARG A 302 -13.37 28.90 -10.96
CA ARG A 302 -12.08 28.40 -10.49
C ARG A 302 -11.57 27.20 -11.28
N ILE A 303 -12.45 26.25 -11.64
CA ILE A 303 -12.09 25.11 -12.51
C ILE A 303 -11.57 25.62 -13.87
N ALA A 304 -12.27 26.57 -14.49
CA ALA A 304 -11.84 27.14 -15.77
C ALA A 304 -10.49 27.87 -15.67
N ASP A 305 -10.31 28.68 -14.61
CA ASP A 305 -9.07 29.42 -14.39
C ASP A 305 -7.90 28.50 -14.09
N LEU A 306 -8.13 27.39 -13.38
CA LEU A 306 -7.10 26.38 -13.13
C LEU A 306 -6.60 25.79 -14.45
N ALA A 307 -7.48 25.40 -15.37
CA ALA A 307 -7.08 24.90 -16.68
C ALA A 307 -6.24 25.92 -17.46
N ARG A 308 -6.63 27.20 -17.44
CA ARG A 308 -5.90 28.29 -18.08
C ARG A 308 -4.53 28.54 -17.45
N GLU A 309 -4.44 28.51 -16.12
CA GLU A 309 -3.17 28.61 -15.37
C GLU A 309 -2.24 27.46 -15.72
N MET A 310 -2.76 26.22 -15.74
CA MET A 310 -1.98 25.02 -16.07
C MET A 310 -1.39 25.09 -17.48
N ALA A 311 -2.13 25.63 -18.46
CA ALA A 311 -1.66 25.82 -19.83
C ALA A 311 -0.61 26.95 -19.96
N ARG A 312 -0.73 28.02 -19.15
CA ARG A 312 0.17 29.18 -19.19
C ARG A 312 1.51 28.95 -18.48
N HIS A 313 1.54 28.05 -17.51
CA HIS A 313 2.71 27.82 -16.65
C HIS A 313 3.34 26.46 -16.88
N ARG A 314 4.64 26.35 -16.55
CA ARG A 314 5.31 25.05 -16.40
C ARG A 314 4.70 24.32 -15.20
N THR A 315 3.88 23.32 -15.50
CA THR A 315 2.97 22.67 -14.56
C THR A 315 3.32 21.20 -14.39
N MET A 316 3.54 20.80 -13.13
CA MET A 316 3.63 19.40 -12.72
C MET A 316 2.31 18.96 -12.09
N VAL A 317 1.69 17.92 -12.65
CA VAL A 317 0.48 17.31 -12.09
C VAL A 317 0.86 16.02 -11.38
N ASN A 318 0.64 15.96 -10.07
CA ASN A 318 0.82 14.76 -9.27
C ASN A 318 -0.53 14.14 -8.92
N ILE A 319 -0.72 12.86 -9.20
CA ILE A 319 -1.88 12.10 -8.73
C ILE A 319 -1.47 11.12 -7.63
N SER A 320 -2.10 11.23 -6.45
CA SER A 320 -1.84 10.32 -5.34
C SER A 320 -2.45 8.94 -5.58
N TRP A 321 -1.86 7.91 -4.99
CA TRP A 321 -2.39 6.54 -5.09
C TRP A 321 -3.74 6.36 -4.40
N SER A 322 -4.12 7.27 -3.48
CA SER A 322 -5.40 7.17 -2.78
C SER A 322 -6.61 7.28 -3.72
N ILE A 323 -6.48 8.11 -4.77
CA ILE A 323 -7.54 8.40 -5.74
C ILE A 323 -8.01 7.14 -6.47
N GLN A 324 -7.08 6.22 -6.77
CA GLN A 324 -7.45 5.00 -7.49
C GLN A 324 -7.88 3.83 -6.59
N ARG A 325 -7.79 3.95 -5.25
CA ARG A 325 -8.31 2.94 -4.30
C ARG A 325 -9.80 3.12 -4.05
N ALA A 326 -10.53 3.33 -5.13
CA ALA A 326 -11.94 3.67 -5.16
C ALA A 326 -12.59 2.96 -6.35
N ARG A 327 -13.92 2.96 -6.34
CA ARG A 327 -14.67 2.58 -7.53
C ARG A 327 -14.30 3.48 -8.69
N GLN A 328 -14.01 2.86 -9.83
CA GLN A 328 -13.55 3.52 -11.05
C GLN A 328 -12.22 4.27 -10.93
N GLY A 329 -11.36 3.84 -10.02
CA GLY A 329 -10.03 4.43 -9.84
C GLY A 329 -9.18 4.50 -11.12
N GLU A 330 -9.44 3.61 -12.08
CA GLU A 330 -8.83 3.58 -13.41
C GLU A 330 -9.07 4.89 -14.18
N GLN A 331 -10.28 5.46 -14.06
CA GLN A 331 -10.71 6.62 -14.82
C GLN A 331 -9.98 7.89 -14.41
N ALA A 332 -9.72 8.07 -13.11
CA ALA A 332 -8.97 9.23 -12.62
C ALA A 332 -7.51 9.21 -13.11
N TYR A 333 -6.88 8.03 -13.12
CA TYR A 333 -5.54 7.87 -13.67
C TYR A 333 -5.51 8.16 -15.17
N TRP A 334 -6.46 7.60 -15.93
CA TRP A 334 -6.53 7.83 -17.37
C TRP A 334 -6.80 9.30 -17.70
N ALA A 335 -7.75 9.93 -17.00
CA ALA A 335 -8.06 11.35 -17.19
C ALA A 335 -6.87 12.25 -16.84
N THR A 336 -6.03 11.88 -15.87
CA THR A 336 -4.80 12.63 -15.53
C THR A 336 -3.75 12.50 -16.63
N VAL A 337 -3.55 11.30 -17.20
CA VAL A 337 -2.67 11.10 -18.36
C VAL A 337 -3.18 11.90 -19.55
N ALA A 338 -4.48 11.87 -19.83
CA ALA A 338 -5.08 12.61 -20.93
C ALA A 338 -4.92 14.14 -20.75
N LEU A 339 -5.23 14.67 -19.57
CA LEU A 339 -5.05 16.10 -19.24
C LEU A 339 -3.59 16.54 -19.44
N THR A 340 -2.63 15.77 -18.91
CA THR A 340 -1.20 16.11 -19.01
C THR A 340 -0.65 15.97 -20.43
N ALA A 341 -1.20 15.07 -21.23
CA ALA A 341 -0.90 14.97 -22.66
C ALA A 341 -1.46 16.18 -23.44
N LEU A 342 -2.67 16.65 -23.12
CA LEU A 342 -3.25 17.86 -23.70
C LEU A 342 -2.43 19.11 -23.35
N LEU A 343 -1.90 19.21 -22.13
CA LEU A 343 -0.99 20.30 -21.75
C LEU A 343 0.33 20.28 -22.53
N GLY A 344 0.74 19.12 -23.06
CA GLY A 344 1.96 18.99 -23.87
C GLY A 344 3.27 19.10 -23.09
N GLN A 345 3.24 18.97 -21.76
CA GLN A 345 4.40 19.22 -20.90
C GLN A 345 5.13 17.95 -20.41
N ILE A 346 4.60 16.75 -20.73
CA ILE A 346 5.26 15.47 -20.44
C ILE A 346 6.65 15.45 -21.12
N GLY A 347 7.69 15.06 -20.37
CA GLY A 347 9.08 15.09 -20.85
C GLY A 347 9.80 16.42 -20.69
N THR A 348 9.17 17.45 -20.11
CA THR A 348 9.84 18.74 -19.86
C THR A 348 10.41 18.83 -18.43
N PRO A 349 11.53 19.53 -18.22
CA PRO A 349 12.00 19.84 -16.86
C PRO A 349 10.94 20.60 -16.07
N GLY A 350 10.53 20.13 -14.89
CA GLY A 350 9.53 20.83 -14.07
C GLY A 350 8.07 20.71 -14.50
N GLY A 351 7.75 20.00 -15.60
CA GLY A 351 6.38 19.85 -16.10
C GLY A 351 5.99 18.41 -16.40
N GLY A 352 4.69 18.18 -16.61
CA GLY A 352 4.15 16.87 -16.97
C GLY A 352 3.41 16.19 -15.82
N LEU A 353 3.76 14.92 -15.58
CA LEU A 353 2.99 14.00 -14.74
C LEU A 353 3.88 13.28 -13.72
N GLY A 354 3.36 13.08 -12.51
CA GLY A 354 3.90 12.19 -11.49
C GLY A 354 2.82 11.28 -10.89
N PHE A 355 3.18 10.03 -10.63
CA PHE A 355 2.31 9.05 -10.00
C PHE A 355 2.72 8.85 -8.53
N GLY A 356 2.19 9.69 -7.65
CA GLY A 356 2.36 9.51 -6.21
C GLY A 356 3.71 9.99 -5.67
N TYR A 357 4.13 11.20 -6.05
CA TYR A 357 5.05 11.95 -5.18
C TYR A 357 4.48 11.97 -3.75
N ALA A 358 5.35 11.77 -2.76
CA ALA A 358 5.00 11.62 -1.35
C ALA A 358 4.05 10.47 -0.98
N CYS A 359 3.71 9.54 -1.88
CA CYS A 359 3.01 8.30 -1.48
C CYS A 359 3.96 7.31 -0.78
N THR A 360 5.25 7.41 -1.08
CA THR A 360 6.37 6.88 -0.30
C THR A 360 7.51 7.91 -0.31
N ASN A 361 8.54 7.69 0.50
CA ASN A 361 9.64 8.65 0.65
C ASN A 361 10.45 8.91 -0.63
N LEU A 362 10.74 7.87 -1.43
CA LEU A 362 11.77 7.95 -2.48
C LEU A 362 11.26 8.42 -3.85
N ALA A 363 9.97 8.71 -4.01
CA ALA A 363 9.42 9.18 -5.28
C ALA A 363 10.05 10.53 -5.67
N GLY A 364 10.79 10.56 -6.79
CA GLY A 364 11.48 11.76 -7.27
C GLY A 364 12.74 12.14 -6.50
N ALA A 365 13.24 11.27 -5.63
CA ALA A 365 14.50 11.49 -4.93
C ALA A 365 15.66 11.56 -5.94
N VAL A 366 16.65 12.42 -5.67
CA VAL A 366 17.83 12.60 -6.54
C VAL A 366 18.82 11.46 -6.30
N ARG A 367 18.48 10.26 -6.79
CA ARG A 367 19.14 8.99 -6.45
C ARG A 367 19.37 8.12 -7.68
N LYS A 368 20.40 7.28 -7.63
CA LYS A 368 20.65 6.26 -8.65
C LYS A 368 19.66 5.11 -8.46
N ALA A 369 19.23 4.49 -9.56
CA ALA A 369 18.25 3.40 -9.53
C ALA A 369 18.92 2.04 -9.25
N PHE A 370 19.59 1.89 -8.12
CA PHE A 370 20.27 0.65 -7.76
C PHE A 370 19.39 -0.28 -6.92
N SER A 371 19.06 -1.41 -7.50
CA SER A 371 18.13 -2.35 -6.88
C SER A 371 18.64 -3.17 -5.69
N GLY A 372 19.95 -3.13 -5.39
CA GLY A 372 20.55 -3.83 -4.25
C GLY A 372 20.64 -5.36 -4.39
N PRO A 373 21.08 -6.04 -3.31
CA PRO A 373 21.03 -7.50 -3.17
C PRO A 373 19.61 -8.04 -3.34
N ARG A 374 19.44 -9.21 -3.98
CA ARG A 374 18.13 -9.82 -4.24
C ARG A 374 18.18 -11.33 -4.07
N LEU A 375 17.34 -11.88 -3.19
CA LEU A 375 17.18 -13.33 -3.07
C LEU A 375 16.52 -13.91 -4.33
N PRO A 376 17.12 -14.91 -4.99
CA PRO A 376 16.46 -15.64 -6.06
C PRO A 376 15.27 -16.44 -5.53
N ALA A 377 14.08 -16.29 -6.13
CA ALA A 377 12.87 -16.98 -5.69
C ALA A 377 12.53 -18.23 -6.53
N GLY A 378 13.17 -18.44 -7.69
CA GLY A 378 12.79 -19.51 -8.64
C GLY A 378 11.48 -19.24 -9.41
N GLU A 379 11.01 -20.23 -10.15
CA GLU A 379 9.78 -20.18 -10.96
C GLU A 379 8.59 -20.80 -10.22
N ASN A 380 7.38 -20.28 -10.47
CA ASN A 380 6.15 -20.86 -9.93
C ASN A 380 5.58 -21.87 -10.92
N ALA A 381 5.51 -23.15 -10.54
CA ALA A 381 4.97 -24.20 -11.40
C ALA A 381 3.43 -24.17 -11.52
N VAL A 382 2.74 -23.42 -10.65
CA VAL A 382 1.30 -23.20 -10.71
C VAL A 382 1.02 -21.88 -11.43
N GLY A 383 0.18 -21.92 -12.46
CA GLY A 383 -0.22 -20.76 -13.26
C GLY A 383 -1.42 -19.97 -12.72
N SER A 384 -2.07 -20.47 -11.66
CA SER A 384 -3.25 -19.84 -11.05
C SER A 384 -2.89 -18.55 -10.32
N VAL A 385 -3.55 -17.45 -10.69
CA VAL A 385 -3.31 -16.11 -10.16
C VAL A 385 -4.64 -15.38 -9.99
N ILE A 386 -4.85 -14.73 -8.84
CA ILE A 386 -6.01 -13.85 -8.60
C ILE A 386 -5.59 -12.38 -8.44
N PRO A 387 -6.46 -11.40 -8.72
CA PRO A 387 -6.25 -10.04 -8.28
C PRO A 387 -6.18 -10.00 -6.74
N VAL A 388 -5.18 -9.33 -6.17
CA VAL A 388 -4.88 -9.42 -4.72
C VAL A 388 -6.05 -9.01 -3.81
N ALA A 389 -6.92 -8.12 -4.27
CA ALA A 389 -8.10 -7.65 -3.53
C ALA A 389 -9.32 -8.58 -3.66
N ARG A 390 -9.23 -9.70 -4.38
CA ARG A 390 -10.30 -10.71 -4.54
C ARG A 390 -10.14 -11.90 -3.60
N LEU A 391 -9.47 -11.69 -2.46
CA LEU A 391 -9.19 -12.72 -1.47
C LEU A 391 -10.46 -13.32 -0.87
N SER A 392 -11.38 -12.50 -0.35
CA SER A 392 -12.63 -13.02 0.22
C SER A 392 -13.52 -13.65 -0.85
N ASP A 393 -13.58 -13.07 -2.04
CA ASP A 393 -14.32 -13.64 -3.18
C ASP A 393 -13.82 -15.04 -3.51
N MET A 394 -12.51 -15.21 -3.68
CA MET A 394 -11.89 -16.51 -3.96
C MET A 394 -12.23 -17.56 -2.89
N LEU A 395 -12.16 -17.20 -1.61
CA LEU A 395 -12.39 -18.15 -0.52
C LEU A 395 -13.88 -18.51 -0.34
N LEU A 396 -14.79 -17.58 -0.63
CA LEU A 396 -16.23 -17.78 -0.48
C LEU A 396 -16.84 -18.48 -1.71
N HIS A 397 -16.29 -18.26 -2.90
CA HIS A 397 -16.91 -18.62 -4.19
C HIS A 397 -15.97 -19.45 -5.09
N PRO A 398 -15.44 -20.60 -4.63
CA PRO A 398 -14.57 -21.43 -5.45
C PRO A 398 -15.31 -21.92 -6.71
N GLY A 399 -14.66 -21.80 -7.87
CA GLY A 399 -15.21 -22.15 -9.18
C GLY A 399 -16.14 -21.12 -9.81
N GLU A 400 -16.44 -19.99 -9.14
CA GLU A 400 -17.24 -18.91 -9.73
C GLU A 400 -16.41 -18.13 -10.77
N ALA A 401 -17.05 -17.75 -11.88
CA ALA A 401 -16.42 -17.01 -12.96
C ALA A 401 -16.32 -15.51 -12.63
N TYR A 402 -15.24 -14.85 -13.05
CA TYR A 402 -15.07 -13.41 -12.94
C TYR A 402 -14.27 -12.84 -14.12
N GLU A 403 -14.50 -11.56 -14.40
CA GLU A 403 -13.79 -10.83 -15.44
C GLU A 403 -12.62 -10.03 -14.87
N PHE A 404 -11.48 -10.05 -15.57
CA PHE A 404 -10.28 -9.30 -15.19
C PHE A 404 -9.43 -8.98 -16.41
N ASP A 405 -9.21 -7.69 -16.67
CA ASP A 405 -8.30 -7.22 -17.73
C ASP A 405 -8.56 -7.85 -19.11
N GLY A 406 -9.84 -7.93 -19.49
CA GLY A 406 -10.31 -8.52 -20.75
C GLY A 406 -10.44 -10.04 -20.75
N GLN A 407 -10.12 -10.71 -19.63
CA GLN A 407 -10.13 -12.16 -19.51
C GLN A 407 -11.31 -12.64 -18.67
N GLN A 408 -11.79 -13.85 -18.96
CA GLN A 408 -12.74 -14.61 -18.14
C GLN A 408 -11.97 -15.68 -17.36
N LEU A 409 -11.99 -15.58 -16.03
CA LEU A 409 -11.24 -16.42 -15.10
C LEU A 409 -12.19 -17.10 -14.11
N HIS A 410 -11.70 -18.07 -13.34
CA HIS A 410 -12.46 -18.72 -12.27
C HIS A 410 -11.66 -18.71 -10.97
N TYR A 411 -12.35 -18.62 -9.84
CA TYR A 411 -11.66 -18.69 -8.54
C TYR A 411 -11.19 -20.13 -8.22
N PRO A 412 -9.95 -20.33 -7.76
CA PRO A 412 -9.47 -21.64 -7.32
C PRO A 412 -10.08 -22.06 -5.98
N ASP A 413 -10.23 -23.38 -5.76
CA ASP A 413 -10.65 -23.95 -4.46
C ASP A 413 -9.46 -24.06 -3.50
N ILE A 414 -9.24 -23.00 -2.73
CA ILE A 414 -8.14 -22.92 -1.77
C ILE A 414 -8.46 -23.74 -0.50
N ARG A 415 -7.58 -24.70 -0.21
CA ARG A 415 -7.64 -25.54 1.00
C ARG A 415 -6.65 -25.07 2.06
N LEU A 416 -5.48 -24.56 1.68
CA LEU A 416 -4.47 -24.08 2.62
C LEU A 416 -4.08 -22.63 2.32
N VAL A 417 -4.06 -21.79 3.35
CA VAL A 417 -3.48 -20.45 3.30
C VAL A 417 -2.17 -20.44 4.08
N TYR A 418 -1.08 -20.03 3.44
CA TYR A 418 0.22 -19.83 4.08
C TYR A 418 0.60 -18.35 3.97
N TRP A 419 0.77 -17.66 5.10
CA TRP A 419 1.07 -16.24 5.14
C TRP A 419 2.32 -15.91 5.95
N ALA A 420 3.20 -15.07 5.41
CA ALA A 420 4.36 -14.52 6.11
C ALA A 420 4.59 -13.05 5.71
N GLY A 421 4.78 -12.16 6.70
CA GLY A 421 5.11 -10.75 6.46
C GLY A 421 3.95 -9.87 5.99
N GLY A 422 2.71 -10.22 6.33
CA GLY A 422 1.52 -9.43 6.00
C GLY A 422 0.34 -9.71 6.92
N ASN A 423 -0.69 -8.87 6.83
CA ASN A 423 -1.87 -8.91 7.71
C ASN A 423 -3.15 -8.57 6.93
N ALA A 424 -3.90 -9.59 6.51
CA ALA A 424 -5.16 -9.46 5.79
C ALA A 424 -6.25 -8.73 6.59
N PHE A 425 -6.30 -8.98 7.91
CA PHE A 425 -7.26 -8.34 8.83
C PHE A 425 -7.01 -6.85 9.04
N HIS A 426 -5.90 -6.34 8.52
CA HIS A 426 -5.65 -4.91 8.43
C HIS A 426 -5.98 -4.34 7.05
N HIS A 427 -5.47 -4.93 5.97
CA HIS A 427 -5.50 -4.27 4.65
C HIS A 427 -6.71 -4.61 3.78
N HIS A 428 -7.39 -5.72 4.04
CA HIS A 428 -8.53 -6.16 3.25
C HIS A 428 -9.81 -5.45 3.69
N GLN A 429 -10.78 -5.34 2.77
CA GLN A 429 -12.05 -4.65 3.00
C GLN A 429 -13.06 -5.60 3.65
N ASP A 430 -14.14 -5.05 4.20
CA ASP A 430 -15.21 -5.75 4.89
C ASP A 430 -14.69 -6.86 5.83
N ILE A 431 -14.13 -6.46 6.97
CA ILE A 431 -13.52 -7.41 7.92
C ILE A 431 -14.52 -8.46 8.42
N ASN A 432 -15.82 -8.13 8.49
CA ASN A 432 -16.85 -9.11 8.85
C ASN A 432 -16.99 -10.20 7.78
N ARG A 433 -17.02 -9.81 6.50
CA ARG A 433 -16.96 -10.75 5.37
C ARG A 433 -15.65 -11.53 5.33
N LEU A 434 -14.52 -10.88 5.58
CA LEU A 434 -13.21 -11.56 5.66
C LEU A 434 -13.21 -12.62 6.76
N CYS A 435 -13.80 -12.36 7.93
CA CYS A 435 -13.90 -13.36 9.00
C CYS A 435 -14.62 -14.65 8.53
N GLU A 436 -15.63 -14.52 7.68
CA GLU A 436 -16.34 -15.66 7.08
C GLU A 436 -15.46 -16.37 6.04
N ALA A 437 -14.87 -15.60 5.13
CA ALA A 437 -13.95 -16.11 4.11
C ALA A 437 -12.76 -16.86 4.72
N TRP A 438 -12.18 -16.33 5.78
CA TRP A 438 -11.01 -16.89 6.48
C TRP A 438 -11.31 -18.20 7.21
N ARG A 439 -12.58 -18.53 7.42
CA ARG A 439 -13.03 -19.83 7.98
C ARG A 439 -13.28 -20.89 6.90
N ARG A 440 -13.11 -20.57 5.62
CA ARG A 440 -13.31 -21.51 4.50
C ARG A 440 -12.15 -22.50 4.31
N PRO A 441 -10.87 -22.07 4.29
CA PRO A 441 -9.73 -22.99 4.15
C PRO A 441 -9.71 -24.06 5.24
N GLU A 442 -9.20 -25.24 4.90
CA GLU A 442 -8.89 -26.31 5.84
C GLU A 442 -7.86 -25.89 6.88
N THR A 443 -6.81 -25.19 6.44
CA THR A 443 -5.66 -24.85 7.29
C THR A 443 -5.14 -23.45 7.00
N VAL A 444 -4.87 -22.67 8.05
CA VAL A 444 -4.21 -21.36 7.98
C VAL A 444 -2.94 -21.37 8.81
N VAL A 445 -1.79 -21.16 8.16
CA VAL A 445 -0.46 -21.08 8.78
C VAL A 445 0.07 -19.66 8.65
N VAL A 446 0.54 -19.09 9.76
CA VAL A 446 1.06 -17.73 9.78
C VAL A 446 2.41 -17.65 10.50
N HIS A 447 3.39 -17.01 9.84
CA HIS A 447 4.59 -16.51 10.49
C HIS A 447 4.36 -15.08 10.95
N GLU A 448 4.50 -14.83 12.25
CA GLU A 448 4.20 -13.52 12.81
C GLU A 448 5.06 -13.23 14.05
N GLN A 449 5.36 -11.94 14.27
CA GLN A 449 6.13 -11.44 15.40
C GLN A 449 5.22 -11.18 16.60
N TYR A 450 4.01 -10.67 16.38
CA TYR A 450 3.09 -10.24 17.44
C TYR A 450 1.68 -10.83 17.27
N TRP A 451 0.89 -10.97 18.34
CA TRP A 451 -0.48 -11.46 18.29
C TRP A 451 -1.46 -10.46 17.64
N THR A 452 -1.29 -10.23 16.33
CA THR A 452 -2.19 -9.48 15.46
C THR A 452 -3.53 -10.18 15.32
N ALA A 453 -4.54 -9.48 14.78
CA ALA A 453 -5.82 -10.10 14.44
C ALA A 453 -5.66 -11.33 13.54
N GLN A 454 -4.79 -11.27 12.51
CA GLN A 454 -4.54 -12.44 11.65
C GLN A 454 -3.97 -13.62 12.43
N ALA A 455 -2.99 -13.41 13.33
CA ALA A 455 -2.45 -14.49 14.16
C ALA A 455 -3.54 -15.11 15.05
N LYS A 456 -4.41 -14.30 15.67
CA LYS A 456 -5.56 -14.77 16.47
C LYS A 456 -6.60 -15.53 15.65
N PHE A 457 -6.66 -15.30 14.34
CA PHE A 457 -7.55 -15.99 13.38
C PHE A 457 -6.86 -17.13 12.61
N SER A 458 -5.68 -17.59 13.04
CA SER A 458 -4.92 -18.67 12.40
C SER A 458 -5.06 -20.00 13.14
N ASP A 459 -4.68 -21.10 12.49
CA ASP A 459 -4.65 -22.43 13.13
C ASP A 459 -3.28 -22.73 13.74
N ILE A 460 -2.21 -22.39 13.01
CA ILE A 460 -0.82 -22.57 13.43
C ILE A 460 -0.10 -21.24 13.30
N VAL A 461 0.47 -20.78 14.40
CA VAL A 461 1.24 -19.52 14.48
C VAL A 461 2.68 -19.85 14.83
N LEU A 462 3.60 -19.45 13.95
CA LEU A 462 5.03 -19.66 14.09
C LEU A 462 5.71 -18.33 14.46
N PRO A 463 6.41 -18.26 15.61
CA PRO A 463 7.04 -17.01 16.07
C PRO A 463 8.22 -16.64 15.18
N ALA A 464 8.08 -15.55 14.44
CA ALA A 464 9.13 -14.98 13.63
C ALA A 464 9.98 -13.97 14.42
N THR A 465 11.27 -13.87 14.12
CA THR A 465 12.12 -12.80 14.68
C THR A 465 11.74 -11.43 14.12
N THR A 466 12.12 -10.36 14.82
CA THR A 466 12.15 -9.00 14.25
C THR A 466 13.48 -8.73 13.53
N SER A 467 13.59 -7.64 12.76
CA SER A 467 14.88 -7.24 12.15
C SER A 467 15.95 -6.84 13.19
N LEU A 468 15.57 -6.65 14.45
CA LEU A 468 16.49 -6.34 15.56
C LEU A 468 17.20 -7.58 16.12
N GLU A 469 16.77 -8.78 15.72
CA GLU A 469 17.21 -10.07 16.28
C GLU A 469 18.10 -10.86 15.31
N ARG A 470 18.39 -10.29 14.14
CA ARG A 470 19.11 -10.98 13.05
C ARG A 470 19.98 -10.03 12.25
N GLU A 471 20.90 -10.62 11.49
CA GLU A 471 21.79 -9.90 10.57
C GLU A 471 21.11 -9.79 9.19
N ASP A 472 21.23 -8.65 8.50
CA ASP A 472 20.72 -8.48 7.12
C ASP A 472 21.44 -7.34 6.39
N ILE A 473 21.03 -7.04 5.16
CA ILE A 473 21.42 -5.85 4.39
C ILE A 473 20.17 -5.01 4.12
N GLY A 474 20.18 -3.76 4.57
CA GLY A 474 19.20 -2.74 4.23
C GLY A 474 19.61 -2.03 2.94
N SER A 475 18.70 -1.93 1.98
CA SER A 475 18.93 -1.19 0.73
C SER A 475 17.58 -0.95 0.08
N GLY A 476 17.23 0.29 -0.28
CA GLY A 476 16.06 0.60 -1.11
C GLY A 476 16.48 0.83 -2.56
N GLY A 477 15.59 0.55 -3.52
CA GLY A 477 15.94 0.57 -4.96
C GLY A 477 16.30 1.95 -5.54
N HIS A 478 15.88 3.03 -4.87
CA HIS A 478 16.22 4.43 -5.19
C HIS A 478 16.75 5.11 -3.93
N ASP A 479 17.33 4.32 -3.03
CA ASP A 479 17.91 4.82 -1.80
C ASP A 479 19.36 5.26 -2.09
N GLY A 480 19.80 6.29 -1.38
CA GLY A 480 21.19 6.76 -1.46
C GLY A 480 22.14 5.89 -0.64
N PHE A 481 21.62 4.86 0.03
CA PHE A 481 22.34 4.14 1.06
C PHE A 481 22.14 2.61 0.95
N MET A 482 23.19 1.89 1.32
CA MET A 482 23.12 0.49 1.77
C MET A 482 23.67 0.41 3.18
N ILE A 483 22.96 -0.32 4.03
CA ILE A 483 23.24 -0.41 5.47
C ILE A 483 23.46 -1.88 5.81
N ALA A 484 24.57 -2.20 6.48
CA ALA A 484 24.70 -3.50 7.13
C ALA A 484 23.82 -3.48 8.39
N MET A 485 22.91 -4.43 8.52
CA MET A 485 22.00 -4.53 9.65
C MET A 485 22.56 -5.57 10.62
N SER A 486 22.97 -5.14 11.81
CA SER A 486 23.44 -6.06 12.84
C SER A 486 22.29 -6.51 13.76
N ALA A 487 22.39 -7.74 14.26
CA ALA A 487 21.53 -8.20 15.35
C ALA A 487 21.81 -7.36 16.61
N GLN A 488 20.77 -6.76 17.17
CA GLN A 488 20.86 -5.86 18.33
C GLN A 488 20.60 -6.59 19.64
N ILE A 489 19.68 -7.55 19.63
CA ILE A 489 19.31 -8.41 20.75
C ILE A 489 19.25 -9.88 20.29
N PRO A 490 19.32 -10.87 21.21
CA PRO A 490 19.01 -12.25 20.84
C PRO A 490 17.53 -12.41 20.46
N PRO A 491 17.17 -13.46 19.69
CA PRO A 491 15.77 -13.81 19.44
C PRO A 491 14.95 -13.88 20.72
N VAL A 492 13.76 -13.27 20.70
CA VAL A 492 12.88 -13.23 21.88
C VAL A 492 12.10 -14.54 21.99
N GLY A 493 12.20 -15.20 23.14
CA GLY A 493 11.57 -16.50 23.37
C GLY A 493 12.22 -17.59 22.50
N GLU A 494 11.40 -18.37 21.82
CA GLU A 494 11.80 -19.40 20.86
C GLU A 494 11.66 -18.92 19.41
N ALA A 495 11.56 -17.62 19.15
CA ALA A 495 11.41 -17.09 17.80
C ALA A 495 12.57 -17.49 16.89
N ARG A 496 12.27 -17.79 15.62
CA ARG A 496 13.25 -18.10 14.57
C ARG A 496 13.04 -17.14 13.39
N ASP A 497 14.09 -16.83 12.63
CA ASP A 497 13.91 -16.09 11.39
C ASP A 497 13.20 -16.96 10.33
N ASP A 498 12.53 -16.32 9.38
CA ASP A 498 11.75 -17.01 8.35
C ASP A 498 12.57 -18.04 7.56
N TYR A 499 13.86 -17.75 7.27
CA TYR A 499 14.72 -18.67 6.54
C TYR A 499 14.95 -19.96 7.33
N ALA A 500 15.26 -19.87 8.63
CA ALA A 500 15.44 -21.03 9.49
C ALA A 500 14.15 -21.87 9.60
N ILE A 501 12.99 -21.23 9.69
CA ILE A 501 11.69 -21.93 9.74
C ILE A 501 11.44 -22.69 8.42
N PHE A 502 11.58 -22.01 7.28
CA PHE A 502 11.35 -22.62 5.97
C PHE A 502 12.40 -23.69 5.62
N LEU A 503 13.64 -23.56 6.10
CA LEU A 503 14.68 -24.57 5.90
C LEU A 503 14.33 -25.88 6.63
N ASP A 504 13.89 -25.82 7.89
CA ASP A 504 13.46 -27.00 8.67
C ASP A 504 12.25 -27.67 7.98
N LEU A 505 11.24 -26.88 7.58
CA LEU A 505 10.11 -27.37 6.79
C LEU A 505 10.52 -28.00 5.46
N ALA A 506 11.43 -27.37 4.72
CA ALA A 506 11.93 -27.88 3.44
C ALA A 506 12.69 -29.20 3.63
N GLY A 507 13.47 -29.32 4.72
CA GLY A 507 14.12 -30.57 5.13
C GLY A 507 13.10 -31.69 5.36
N ARG A 508 12.05 -31.42 6.14
CA ARG A 508 10.94 -32.38 6.35
C ARG A 508 10.29 -32.75 5.02
N LEU A 509 10.06 -31.79 4.12
CA LEU A 509 9.40 -32.02 2.83
C LEU A 509 10.33 -32.58 1.74
N GLY A 510 11.62 -32.80 2.02
CA GLY A 510 12.57 -33.45 1.13
C GLY A 510 13.24 -32.55 0.08
N PHE A 511 13.21 -31.22 0.25
CA PHE A 511 13.84 -30.26 -0.68
C PHE A 511 14.73 -29.21 0.02
N GLY A 512 15.21 -29.51 1.24
CA GLY A 512 16.04 -28.59 2.04
C GLY A 512 17.35 -28.16 1.35
N GLU A 513 18.02 -29.06 0.63
CA GLU A 513 19.25 -28.72 -0.12
C GLU A 513 18.96 -27.75 -1.26
N GLN A 514 17.87 -27.94 -2.01
CA GLN A 514 17.45 -27.02 -3.07
C GLN A 514 17.07 -25.65 -2.50
N PHE A 515 16.39 -25.62 -1.36
CA PHE A 515 15.98 -24.37 -0.72
C PHE A 515 17.19 -23.56 -0.22
N SER A 516 18.10 -24.21 0.50
CA SER A 516 19.29 -23.56 1.11
C SER A 516 20.45 -23.35 0.14
N GLU A 517 20.55 -24.16 -0.91
CA GLU A 517 21.74 -24.30 -1.75
C GLU A 517 23.02 -24.50 -0.92
N GLY A 518 22.91 -25.21 0.21
CA GLY A 518 24.02 -25.47 1.13
C GLY A 518 24.54 -24.24 1.86
N ARG A 519 23.83 -23.11 1.85
CA ARG A 519 24.24 -21.85 2.50
C ARG A 519 23.51 -21.62 3.82
N ASP A 520 24.22 -21.15 4.83
CA ASP A 520 23.60 -20.51 5.99
C ASP A 520 23.23 -19.04 5.71
N ALA A 521 22.57 -18.38 6.65
CA ALA A 521 22.13 -16.99 6.48
C ALA A 521 23.29 -16.02 6.20
N GLY A 522 24.43 -16.17 6.88
CA GLY A 522 25.60 -15.29 6.69
C GLY A 522 26.26 -15.50 5.32
N GLN A 523 26.33 -16.75 4.86
CA GLN A 523 26.80 -17.10 3.53
C GLN A 523 25.86 -16.56 2.44
N TRP A 524 24.55 -16.59 2.67
CA TRP A 524 23.59 -15.94 1.78
C TRP A 524 23.81 -14.43 1.70
N LEU A 525 23.93 -13.72 2.84
CA LEU A 525 24.16 -12.27 2.83
C LEU A 525 25.39 -11.87 2.01
N ARG A 526 26.51 -12.59 2.21
CA ARG A 526 27.74 -12.39 1.44
C ARG A 526 27.52 -12.66 -0.04
N HIS A 527 26.89 -13.79 -0.38
CA HIS A 527 26.63 -14.16 -1.76
C HIS A 527 25.77 -13.12 -2.49
N LEU A 528 24.67 -12.69 -1.87
CA LEU A 528 23.75 -11.71 -2.46
C LEU A 528 24.40 -10.32 -2.62
N TYR A 529 25.29 -9.93 -1.71
CA TYR A 529 26.09 -8.71 -1.84
C TYR A 529 27.03 -8.78 -3.05
N GLU A 530 27.83 -9.85 -3.17
CA GLU A 530 28.79 -9.99 -4.26
C GLU A 530 28.10 -10.14 -5.63
N GLU A 531 26.98 -10.87 -5.71
CA GLU A 531 26.17 -10.96 -6.95
C GLU A 531 25.56 -9.63 -7.38
N SER A 532 25.46 -8.65 -6.48
CA SER A 532 24.95 -7.32 -6.83
C SER A 532 26.01 -6.41 -7.48
N ARG A 533 27.30 -6.79 -7.43
CA ARG A 533 28.44 -5.99 -7.90
C ARG A 533 28.36 -5.59 -9.38
N PRO A 534 28.02 -6.47 -10.34
CA PRO A 534 27.89 -6.07 -11.75
C PRO A 534 26.79 -5.02 -11.96
N ARG A 535 25.62 -5.22 -11.34
CA ARG A 535 24.50 -4.26 -11.39
C ARG A 535 24.84 -2.92 -10.74
N ALA A 536 25.65 -2.93 -9.69
CA ALA A 536 26.13 -1.70 -9.07
C ALA A 536 27.09 -0.94 -10.01
N GLN A 537 27.99 -1.64 -10.69
CA GLN A 537 28.93 -1.06 -11.65
C GLN A 537 28.21 -0.43 -12.87
N GLU A 538 27.15 -1.06 -13.37
CA GLU A 538 26.30 -0.51 -14.44
C GLU A 538 25.71 0.86 -14.06
N GLU A 539 25.38 1.05 -12.79
CA GLU A 539 24.90 2.32 -12.23
C GLU A 539 26.04 3.26 -11.78
N GLY A 540 27.30 2.89 -12.02
CA GLY A 540 28.48 3.63 -11.60
C GLY A 540 28.64 3.71 -10.08
N ILE A 541 28.27 2.64 -9.36
CA ILE A 541 28.42 2.48 -7.91
C ILE A 541 29.56 1.49 -7.65
N ALA A 542 30.58 1.95 -6.91
CA ALA A 542 31.65 1.09 -6.44
C ALA A 542 31.27 0.45 -5.11
N LEU A 543 31.10 -0.87 -5.09
CA LEU A 543 30.93 -1.63 -3.86
C LEU A 543 32.31 -1.98 -3.27
N PRO A 544 32.58 -1.71 -1.98
CA PRO A 544 33.77 -2.23 -1.30
C PRO A 544 33.70 -3.76 -1.14
N SER A 545 34.71 -4.37 -0.50
CA SER A 545 34.59 -5.79 -0.10
C SER A 545 33.43 -5.98 0.88
N PHE A 546 32.86 -7.18 0.96
CA PHE A 546 31.81 -7.47 1.95
C PHE A 546 32.30 -7.18 3.38
N GLU A 547 33.53 -7.56 3.72
CA GLU A 547 34.16 -7.29 5.01
C GLU A 547 34.22 -5.80 5.34
N ASP A 548 34.70 -4.98 4.40
CA ASP A 548 34.82 -3.53 4.59
C ASP A 548 33.44 -2.89 4.74
N PHE A 549 32.48 -3.29 3.90
CA PHE A 549 31.09 -2.84 4.01
C PHE A 549 30.50 -3.19 5.37
N TRP A 550 30.67 -4.44 5.81
CA TRP A 550 30.14 -4.92 7.09
C TRP A 550 30.79 -4.21 8.28
N GLN A 551 32.09 -3.92 8.21
CA GLN A 551 32.80 -3.18 9.25
C GLN A 551 32.38 -1.71 9.31
N GLN A 552 32.21 -1.06 8.16
CA GLN A 552 31.78 0.34 8.08
C GLN A 552 30.31 0.51 8.48
N GLY A 553 29.48 -0.49 8.20
CA GLY A 553 28.05 -0.51 8.52
C GLY A 553 27.18 0.30 7.55
N VAL A 554 27.77 1.22 6.79
CA VAL A 554 27.05 2.16 5.92
C VAL A 554 27.86 2.37 4.64
N LEU A 555 27.17 2.33 3.50
CA LEU A 555 27.68 2.71 2.19
C LEU A 555 26.73 3.74 1.58
N GLU A 556 27.20 4.96 1.37
CA GLU A 556 26.47 6.03 0.69
C GLU A 556 26.88 6.10 -0.79
N TYR A 557 25.90 6.31 -1.67
CA TYR A 557 26.10 6.45 -3.11
C TYR A 557 26.01 7.92 -3.51
N SER A 558 26.88 8.35 -4.43
CA SER A 558 26.76 9.65 -5.06
C SER A 558 25.46 9.78 -5.87
N ALA A 559 24.88 10.97 -5.86
CA ALA A 559 23.77 11.33 -6.74
C ALA A 559 24.12 11.10 -8.24
N PRO A 560 23.12 10.86 -9.10
CA PRO A 560 23.37 10.72 -10.53
C PRO A 560 23.91 12.03 -11.14
N ALA A 561 24.83 11.90 -12.10
CA ALA A 561 25.49 13.04 -12.74
C ALA A 561 24.54 13.93 -13.55
N ARG A 562 23.44 13.35 -14.06
CA ARG A 562 22.36 14.06 -14.73
C ARG A 562 21.05 13.77 -13.99
N PRO A 563 20.24 14.78 -13.69
CA PRO A 563 18.95 14.55 -13.07
C PRO A 563 17.97 13.91 -14.05
N GLN A 564 17.05 13.10 -13.51
CA GLN A 564 16.00 12.45 -14.28
C GLN A 564 14.88 13.43 -14.59
N VAL A 565 14.39 13.39 -15.84
CA VAL A 565 13.13 14.02 -16.27
C VAL A 565 12.24 12.92 -16.85
N PHE A 566 11.00 12.84 -16.39
CA PHE A 566 10.06 11.79 -16.74
C PHE A 566 9.74 11.77 -18.24
N LEU A 567 9.97 10.63 -18.91
CA LEU A 567 9.72 10.43 -20.34
C LEU A 567 10.39 11.46 -21.27
N ALA A 568 11.55 11.99 -20.89
CA ALA A 568 12.30 12.97 -21.70
C ALA A 568 12.71 12.41 -23.08
N ASP A 569 13.16 11.15 -23.14
CA ASP A 569 13.56 10.52 -24.39
C ASP A 569 12.37 10.31 -25.34
N PHE A 570 11.22 9.84 -24.81
CA PHE A 570 9.98 9.71 -25.58
C PHE A 570 9.50 11.06 -26.12
N ARG A 571 9.61 12.14 -25.34
CA ARG A 571 9.29 13.49 -25.82
C ARG A 571 10.23 13.93 -26.96
N ALA A 572 11.51 13.63 -26.84
CA ALA A 572 12.50 14.08 -27.81
C ALA A 572 12.32 13.38 -29.15
N ASP A 573 12.04 12.08 -29.14
CA ASP A 573 11.83 11.27 -30.34
C ASP A 573 10.90 10.08 -30.04
N PRO A 574 9.57 10.22 -30.22
CA PRO A 574 8.61 9.16 -29.90
C PRO A 574 8.66 7.99 -30.88
N GLN A 575 9.33 8.14 -32.04
CA GLN A 575 9.53 7.04 -32.98
C GLN A 575 10.72 6.16 -32.58
N ARG A 576 11.81 6.79 -32.12
CA ARG A 576 13.00 6.09 -31.62
C ARG A 576 12.82 5.53 -30.22
N TYR A 577 12.07 6.21 -29.37
CA TYR A 577 11.82 5.83 -27.98
C TYR A 577 10.31 5.62 -27.73
N PRO A 578 9.65 4.69 -28.45
CA PRO A 578 8.22 4.48 -28.31
C PRO A 578 7.86 3.98 -26.91
N LEU A 579 6.64 4.28 -26.47
CA LEU A 579 6.08 3.71 -25.24
C LEU A 579 5.78 2.21 -25.42
N SER A 580 5.54 1.52 -24.32
CA SER A 580 5.18 0.09 -24.32
C SER A 580 3.69 -0.19 -24.59
N THR A 581 2.90 0.85 -24.81
CA THR A 581 1.51 0.79 -25.27
C THR A 581 1.40 0.14 -26.65
N PRO A 582 0.25 -0.47 -27.02
CA PRO A 582 0.03 -1.03 -28.36
C PRO A 582 0.38 -0.09 -29.52
N SER A 583 0.09 1.21 -29.42
CA SER A 583 0.42 2.18 -30.48
C SER A 583 1.84 2.77 -30.42
N GLY A 584 2.63 2.44 -29.39
CA GLY A 584 3.90 3.13 -29.08
C GLY A 584 3.78 4.59 -28.64
N LYS A 585 2.56 5.09 -28.37
CA LYS A 585 2.22 6.49 -28.06
C LYS A 585 1.25 6.55 -26.87
N ILE A 586 0.98 7.74 -26.36
CA ILE A 586 -0.04 7.91 -25.30
C ILE A 586 -1.43 7.66 -25.91
N GLU A 587 -2.18 6.69 -25.36
CA GLU A 587 -3.52 6.36 -25.86
C GLU A 587 -4.60 7.18 -25.12
N LEU A 588 -5.05 8.28 -25.74
CA LEU A 588 -6.23 9.04 -25.30
C LEU A 588 -7.52 8.23 -25.53
N PHE A 589 -7.48 7.38 -26.55
CA PHE A 589 -8.44 6.29 -26.76
C PHE A 589 -7.65 5.00 -27.01
N SER A 590 -7.96 3.94 -26.24
CA SER A 590 -7.36 2.62 -26.38
C SER A 590 -8.33 1.64 -27.02
N ALA A 591 -7.99 1.19 -28.23
CA ALA A 591 -8.77 0.19 -28.95
C ALA A 591 -8.78 -1.16 -28.22
N THR A 592 -7.69 -1.51 -27.52
CA THR A 592 -7.60 -2.72 -26.69
C THR A 592 -8.64 -2.69 -25.59
N VAL A 593 -8.68 -1.61 -24.79
CA VAL A 593 -9.63 -1.48 -23.68
C VAL A 593 -11.07 -1.40 -24.18
N ALA A 594 -11.32 -0.66 -25.26
CA ALA A 594 -12.64 -0.63 -25.91
C ALA A 594 -13.10 -2.03 -26.35
N GLY A 595 -12.18 -2.84 -26.87
CA GLY A 595 -12.44 -4.20 -27.34
C GLY A 595 -12.88 -5.18 -26.24
N PHE A 596 -12.61 -4.88 -24.97
CA PHE A 596 -13.11 -5.69 -23.85
C PHE A 596 -14.63 -5.57 -23.65
N GLY A 597 -15.27 -4.53 -24.18
CA GLY A 597 -16.72 -4.35 -24.07
C GLY A 597 -17.21 -3.99 -22.67
N TYR A 598 -16.35 -3.46 -21.81
CA TYR A 598 -16.72 -3.01 -20.47
C TYR A 598 -17.41 -1.65 -20.53
N ARG A 599 -18.69 -1.60 -20.16
CA ARG A 599 -19.51 -0.36 -20.12
C ARG A 599 -18.83 0.74 -19.29
N GLU A 600 -18.24 0.37 -18.16
CA GLU A 600 -17.59 1.28 -17.23
C GLU A 600 -16.19 1.75 -17.67
N CYS A 601 -15.70 1.27 -18.82
CA CYS A 601 -14.40 1.60 -19.39
C CYS A 601 -14.42 1.51 -20.93
N PRO A 602 -15.10 2.44 -21.64
CA PRO A 602 -15.42 2.32 -23.06
C PRO A 602 -14.23 2.59 -24.01
N GLY A 603 -13.01 2.65 -23.50
CA GLY A 603 -11.80 2.90 -24.29
C GLY A 603 -11.26 4.32 -24.22
N HIS A 604 -11.82 5.22 -23.41
CA HIS A 604 -11.25 6.53 -23.09
C HIS A 604 -11.62 6.93 -21.65
N PRO A 605 -11.03 8.00 -21.06
CA PRO A 605 -11.47 8.49 -19.77
C PRO A 605 -12.97 8.76 -19.75
N TRP A 606 -13.66 8.20 -18.76
CA TRP A 606 -15.12 8.12 -18.72
C TRP A 606 -15.67 8.42 -17.33
N TRP A 607 -16.74 9.22 -17.28
CA TRP A 607 -17.58 9.38 -16.10
C TRP A 607 -18.78 8.45 -16.20
N ASP A 608 -18.88 7.48 -15.29
CA ASP A 608 -19.97 6.50 -15.28
C ASP A 608 -21.11 6.96 -14.39
N GLU A 609 -22.19 7.38 -15.03
CA GLU A 609 -23.38 7.85 -14.33
C GLU A 609 -24.09 6.76 -13.52
N GLU A 610 -23.99 5.48 -13.86
CA GLU A 610 -24.62 4.40 -13.09
C GLU A 610 -23.91 4.19 -11.75
N GLU A 611 -22.58 4.12 -11.79
CA GLU A 611 -21.77 4.03 -10.58
C GLU A 611 -21.92 5.29 -9.71
N ALA A 612 -21.90 6.48 -10.32
CA ALA A 612 -22.14 7.73 -9.61
C ALA A 612 -23.54 7.78 -8.99
N ALA A 613 -24.58 7.27 -9.68
CA ALA A 613 -25.93 7.18 -9.13
C ALA A 613 -25.99 6.22 -7.93
N ARG A 614 -25.31 5.07 -8.00
CA ARG A 614 -25.25 4.14 -6.86
C ARG A 614 -24.55 4.77 -5.64
N GLN A 615 -23.45 5.49 -5.85
CA GLN A 615 -22.76 6.20 -4.77
C GLN A 615 -23.63 7.31 -4.16
N ARG A 616 -24.44 8.02 -4.96
CA ARG A 616 -25.43 8.99 -4.44
C ARG A 616 -26.52 8.32 -3.60
N GLN A 617 -26.96 7.13 -3.97
CA GLN A 617 -27.94 6.35 -3.18
C GLN A 617 -27.35 5.93 -1.83
N GLU A 618 -26.09 5.46 -1.81
CA GLU A 618 -25.39 5.14 -0.56
C GLU A 618 -25.21 6.38 0.31
N ALA A 619 -24.81 7.52 -0.26
CA ALA A 619 -24.69 8.78 0.46
C ALA A 619 -26.03 9.28 1.05
N ALA A 620 -27.16 9.02 0.38
CA ALA A 620 -28.48 9.36 0.90
C ALA A 620 -28.89 8.50 2.11
N ARG A 621 -28.39 7.27 2.19
CA ARG A 621 -28.60 6.36 3.34
C ARG A 621 -27.62 6.66 4.47
N TRP A 622 -26.38 6.99 4.12
CA TRP A 622 -25.25 7.18 5.01
C TRP A 622 -24.53 8.49 4.67
N PRO A 623 -24.82 9.61 5.35
CA PRO A 623 -24.50 10.94 4.84
C PRO A 623 -23.02 11.34 4.93
N LEU A 624 -22.18 10.59 5.67
CA LEU A 624 -20.78 10.93 5.84
C LEU A 624 -19.87 10.03 5.00
N HIS A 625 -18.99 10.64 4.21
CA HIS A 625 -17.97 9.91 3.45
C HIS A 625 -16.76 9.60 4.34
N LEU A 626 -16.44 8.33 4.54
CA LEU A 626 -15.28 7.88 5.34
C LEU A 626 -14.03 7.71 4.46
N LEU A 627 -13.00 8.50 4.74
CA LEU A 627 -11.67 8.35 4.15
C LEU A 627 -10.77 7.51 5.06
N SER A 628 -10.34 6.35 4.56
CA SER A 628 -9.45 5.43 5.27
C SER A 628 -7.97 5.72 4.91
N SER A 629 -7.40 6.74 5.54
CA SER A 629 -6.07 7.28 5.24
C SER A 629 -4.93 6.39 5.76
N GLN A 630 -3.70 6.62 5.28
CA GLN A 630 -2.52 5.99 5.88
C GLN A 630 -2.16 6.65 7.22
N PRO A 631 -1.72 5.88 8.24
CA PRO A 631 -1.45 6.38 9.58
C PRO A 631 -0.17 7.23 9.68
N ARG A 632 -0.13 8.10 10.70
CA ARG A 632 1.03 8.97 11.01
C ARG A 632 2.04 8.34 11.99
N ALA A 633 1.54 7.50 12.90
CA ALA A 633 2.26 7.05 14.10
C ALA A 633 2.65 5.57 14.08
N ARG A 634 2.43 4.91 12.93
CA ARG A 634 2.67 3.50 12.67
C ARG A 634 2.78 3.29 11.16
N LEU A 635 3.26 2.13 10.72
CA LEU A 635 3.21 1.73 9.31
C LEU A 635 2.11 0.69 9.16
N HIS A 636 1.01 1.04 8.47
CA HIS A 636 -0.13 0.12 8.34
C HIS A 636 -0.58 -0.34 9.74
N SER A 637 -0.64 -1.65 9.99
CA SER A 637 -0.86 -2.21 11.34
C SER A 637 0.41 -2.46 12.17
N GLN A 638 1.60 -2.29 11.60
CA GLN A 638 2.84 -2.56 12.32
C GLN A 638 3.02 -1.53 13.43
N TYR A 639 3.36 -1.98 14.65
CA TYR A 639 3.55 -1.14 15.82
C TYR A 639 2.29 -0.36 16.25
N ASP A 640 1.09 -0.84 15.91
CA ASP A 640 -0.14 -0.26 16.48
C ASP A 640 -0.20 -0.39 18.02
N HIS A 641 0.40 -1.47 18.56
CA HIS A 641 0.60 -1.69 19.99
C HIS A 641 1.77 -0.87 20.59
N GLY A 642 2.58 -0.23 19.76
CA GLY A 642 3.75 0.55 20.18
C GLY A 642 3.35 1.88 20.83
N SER A 643 4.21 2.38 21.72
CA SER A 643 4.01 3.63 22.48
C SER A 643 3.61 4.82 21.60
N VAL A 644 4.21 5.00 20.42
CA VAL A 644 3.94 6.15 19.54
C VAL A 644 2.53 6.08 18.95
N SER A 645 2.06 4.90 18.51
CA SER A 645 0.68 4.73 18.04
C SER A 645 -0.32 4.91 19.19
N ARG A 646 -0.06 4.27 20.33
CA ARG A 646 -0.93 4.32 21.51
C ARG A 646 -1.11 5.73 22.06
N ALA A 647 -0.08 6.57 21.99
CA ALA A 647 -0.14 7.97 22.42
C ALA A 647 -1.10 8.83 21.58
N THR A 648 -1.45 8.39 20.35
CA THR A 648 -2.41 9.12 19.50
C THR A 648 -3.87 8.77 19.78
N LYS A 649 -4.13 7.67 20.50
CA LYS A 649 -5.47 7.14 20.71
C LYS A 649 -6.28 8.04 21.65
N ILE A 650 -7.57 8.17 21.39
CA ILE A 650 -8.50 8.92 22.25
C ILE A 650 -9.32 7.91 23.05
N GLN A 651 -9.13 7.90 24.37
CA GLN A 651 -9.73 6.88 25.27
C GLN A 651 -9.42 5.44 24.80
N GLY A 652 -8.24 5.22 24.22
CA GLY A 652 -7.81 3.93 23.68
C GLY A 652 -8.32 3.58 22.29
N ARG A 653 -9.12 4.43 21.64
CA ARG A 653 -9.69 4.19 20.30
C ARG A 653 -8.95 4.96 19.21
N GLU A 654 -9.03 4.44 17.99
CA GLU A 654 -8.48 5.14 16.83
C GLU A 654 -9.13 6.53 16.64
N PRO A 655 -8.35 7.58 16.34
CA PRO A 655 -8.90 8.92 16.13
C PRO A 655 -9.68 9.07 14.82
N LEU A 656 -10.91 9.56 14.92
CA LEU A 656 -11.74 9.98 13.81
C LEU A 656 -11.74 11.51 13.68
N TRP A 657 -11.23 12.00 12.56
CA TRP A 657 -11.21 13.42 12.21
C TRP A 657 -12.57 13.82 11.63
N MET A 658 -13.19 14.86 12.20
CA MET A 658 -14.54 15.30 11.83
C MET A 658 -14.62 16.84 11.82
N HIS A 659 -15.43 17.40 10.91
CA HIS A 659 -15.69 18.84 10.90
C HIS A 659 -16.60 19.26 12.08
N PRO A 660 -16.37 20.39 12.75
CA PRO A 660 -17.21 20.86 13.86
C PRO A 660 -18.71 20.96 13.53
N GLN A 661 -19.06 21.31 12.29
CA GLN A 661 -20.45 21.36 11.82
C GLN A 661 -21.13 19.99 11.87
N ASP A 662 -20.46 18.93 11.42
CA ASP A 662 -21.00 17.57 11.43
C ASP A 662 -21.13 17.03 12.85
N ALA A 663 -20.20 17.42 13.72
CA ALA A 663 -20.21 17.08 15.14
C ALA A 663 -21.36 17.76 15.88
N GLN A 664 -21.57 19.06 15.65
CA GLN A 664 -22.67 19.83 16.25
C GLN A 664 -24.04 19.26 15.88
N ALA A 665 -24.23 18.86 14.62
CA ALA A 665 -25.47 18.23 14.16
C ALA A 665 -25.79 16.89 14.87
N ARG A 666 -24.81 16.30 15.57
CA ARG A 666 -24.89 14.97 16.20
C ARG A 666 -24.65 15.00 17.71
N ASP A 667 -24.57 16.17 18.34
CA ASP A 667 -24.21 16.34 19.77
C ASP A 667 -22.87 15.65 20.13
N ILE A 668 -21.87 15.83 19.26
CA ILE A 668 -20.51 15.30 19.42
C ILE A 668 -19.55 16.44 19.77
N ARG A 669 -18.60 16.18 20.68
CA ARG A 669 -17.56 17.12 21.11
C ARG A 669 -16.16 16.52 20.92
N GLU A 670 -15.13 17.36 20.95
CA GLU A 670 -13.73 16.91 20.99
C GLU A 670 -13.53 15.84 22.06
N GLY A 671 -12.83 14.74 21.73
CA GLY A 671 -12.54 13.65 22.64
C GLY A 671 -13.70 12.68 22.91
N SER A 672 -14.89 12.92 22.37
CA SER A 672 -16.04 12.01 22.51
C SER A 672 -15.75 10.67 21.86
N VAL A 673 -16.21 9.57 22.45
CA VAL A 673 -16.26 8.28 21.76
C VAL A 673 -17.59 8.17 21.02
N VAL A 674 -17.53 7.68 19.79
CA VAL A 674 -18.69 7.53 18.89
C VAL A 674 -18.73 6.14 18.29
N LYS A 675 -19.93 5.71 17.94
CA LYS A 675 -20.16 4.55 17.08
C LYS A 675 -20.21 5.01 15.63
N VAL A 676 -19.32 4.48 14.79
CA VAL A 676 -19.30 4.70 13.33
C VAL A 676 -19.81 3.43 12.67
N TYR A 677 -20.82 3.51 11.81
CA TYR A 677 -21.49 2.32 11.30
C TYR A 677 -22.12 2.49 9.91
N ASN A 678 -22.37 1.36 9.26
CA ASN A 678 -23.24 1.18 8.10
C ASN A 678 -23.75 -0.28 8.08
N ASP A 679 -24.32 -0.75 6.98
CA ASP A 679 -24.85 -2.12 6.87
C ASP A 679 -23.80 -3.24 7.04
N ARG A 680 -22.51 -2.95 6.81
CA ARG A 680 -21.44 -3.97 6.88
C ARG A 680 -20.96 -4.21 8.31
N GLY A 681 -21.08 -3.22 9.19
CA GLY A 681 -20.64 -3.35 10.56
C GLY A 681 -20.61 -2.03 11.33
N ALA A 682 -20.01 -2.09 12.52
CA ALA A 682 -19.84 -0.93 13.38
C ALA A 682 -18.48 -0.97 14.08
N ILE A 683 -17.96 0.21 14.39
CA ILE A 683 -16.73 0.39 15.16
C ILE A 683 -16.92 1.49 16.22
N LEU A 684 -16.07 1.49 17.25
CA LEU A 684 -15.88 2.65 18.12
C LEU A 684 -14.66 3.46 17.68
N ALA A 685 -14.79 4.79 17.72
CA ALA A 685 -13.71 5.73 17.42
C ALA A 685 -13.74 6.91 18.39
N GLY A 686 -12.59 7.53 18.66
CA GLY A 686 -12.52 8.76 19.44
C GLY A 686 -12.42 9.98 18.53
N VAL A 687 -13.22 11.02 18.77
CA VAL A 687 -13.38 12.14 17.85
C VAL A 687 -12.31 13.21 18.06
N HIS A 688 -11.70 13.65 16.95
CA HIS A 688 -10.87 14.84 16.84
C HIS A 688 -11.51 15.82 15.85
N LEU A 689 -11.84 17.02 16.30
CA LEU A 689 -12.49 18.06 15.52
C LEU A 689 -11.47 18.89 14.75
N SER A 690 -11.75 19.14 13.47
CA SER A 690 -10.89 19.97 12.63
C SER A 690 -11.68 20.67 11.53
N GLU A 691 -11.41 21.95 11.29
CA GLU A 691 -11.95 22.69 10.14
C GLU A 691 -11.15 22.43 8.85
N GLN A 692 -10.12 21.57 8.92
CA GLN A 692 -9.22 21.24 7.81
C GLN A 692 -9.66 20.01 7.00
N ILE A 693 -10.92 19.62 7.16
CA ILE A 693 -11.60 18.55 6.44
C ILE A 693 -12.95 19.07 5.95
N LEU A 694 -13.36 18.71 4.73
CA LEU A 694 -14.62 19.14 4.14
C LEU A 694 -15.82 18.67 5.00
N PRO A 695 -16.84 19.51 5.25
CA PRO A 695 -18.09 19.06 5.88
C PRO A 695 -18.74 17.91 5.10
N GLY A 696 -19.30 16.94 5.82
CA GLY A 696 -19.80 15.69 5.26
C GLY A 696 -18.72 14.63 5.00
N VAL A 697 -17.45 14.92 5.30
CA VAL A 697 -16.32 13.99 5.19
C VAL A 697 -15.71 13.74 6.56
N VAL A 698 -15.43 12.48 6.86
CA VAL A 698 -14.69 12.06 8.05
C VAL A 698 -13.45 11.26 7.64
N GLN A 699 -12.37 11.37 8.40
CA GLN A 699 -11.12 10.66 8.10
C GLN A 699 -10.67 9.84 9.30
N MET A 700 -10.35 8.57 9.07
CA MET A 700 -9.74 7.70 10.07
C MET A 700 -8.58 6.95 9.43
N SER A 701 -7.47 6.80 10.13
CA SER A 701 -6.32 6.07 9.58
C SER A 701 -6.54 4.57 9.67
N THR A 702 -6.12 3.83 8.64
CA THR A 702 -6.05 2.36 8.71
C THR A 702 -4.99 1.94 9.72
N GLY A 703 -5.04 0.71 10.22
CA GLY A 703 -3.94 0.13 11.02
C GLY A 703 -4.33 -0.34 12.40
N ALA A 704 -5.42 0.20 12.96
CA ALA A 704 -5.95 -0.27 14.23
C ALA A 704 -6.21 -1.78 14.16
N TRP A 705 -5.68 -2.53 15.12
CA TRP A 705 -5.90 -3.98 15.21
C TRP A 705 -7.36 -4.26 15.52
N TYR A 706 -8.02 -5.06 14.67
CA TYR A 706 -9.41 -5.48 14.85
C TYR A 706 -9.62 -6.15 16.21
N ASP A 707 -10.60 -5.67 16.97
CA ASP A 707 -10.89 -6.11 18.34
C ASP A 707 -12.40 -6.28 18.51
N PRO A 708 -12.98 -7.44 18.15
CA PRO A 708 -14.42 -7.66 18.29
C PRO A 708 -14.82 -7.64 19.77
N LEU A 709 -15.94 -6.98 20.08
CA LEU A 709 -16.55 -6.99 21.40
C LEU A 709 -16.89 -8.41 21.88
N ASP A 710 -17.59 -9.19 21.05
CA ASP A 710 -17.80 -10.62 21.23
C ASP A 710 -17.38 -11.39 19.96
N PRO A 711 -16.28 -12.15 19.99
CA PRO A 711 -15.84 -12.92 18.82
C PRO A 711 -16.83 -14.02 18.38
N ASN A 712 -17.79 -14.38 19.23
CA ASN A 712 -18.83 -15.37 18.90
C ASN A 712 -20.00 -14.76 18.14
N GLU A 713 -20.18 -13.44 18.21
CA GLU A 713 -21.23 -12.71 17.50
C GLU A 713 -20.78 -12.36 16.08
N LYS A 714 -21.58 -12.73 15.09
CA LYS A 714 -21.35 -12.34 13.70
C LYS A 714 -21.58 -10.84 13.56
N GLY A 715 -20.61 -10.12 12.99
CA GLY A 715 -20.71 -8.67 12.82
C GLY A 715 -20.54 -7.88 14.10
N SER A 716 -19.94 -8.48 15.15
CA SER A 716 -19.66 -7.82 16.42
C SER A 716 -19.02 -6.45 16.22
N LEU A 717 -19.41 -5.48 17.06
CA LEU A 717 -18.79 -4.17 17.16
C LEU A 717 -17.26 -4.32 17.34
N ASP A 718 -16.47 -3.64 16.51
CA ASP A 718 -15.04 -3.47 16.76
C ASP A 718 -14.82 -2.33 17.75
N LYS A 719 -14.34 -2.64 18.95
CA LYS A 719 -14.17 -1.65 20.02
C LYS A 719 -12.91 -0.79 19.89
N HIS A 720 -11.99 -1.09 18.96
CA HIS A 720 -10.72 -0.37 18.79
C HIS A 720 -10.74 0.66 17.65
N GLY A 721 -11.35 0.34 16.51
CA GLY A 721 -11.56 1.31 15.43
C GLY A 721 -10.86 1.00 14.11
N ASN A 722 -10.95 -0.24 13.60
CA ASN A 722 -10.45 -0.58 12.27
C ASN A 722 -11.44 -0.10 11.18
N PRO A 723 -11.10 0.90 10.33
CA PRO A 723 -12.02 1.42 9.32
C PRO A 723 -12.47 0.37 8.31
N ASN A 724 -11.66 -0.66 8.07
CA ASN A 724 -11.96 -1.66 7.06
C ASN A 724 -13.10 -2.61 7.45
N VAL A 725 -13.59 -2.56 8.70
CA VAL A 725 -14.89 -3.16 9.07
C VAL A 725 -16.03 -2.53 8.24
N LEU A 726 -15.88 -1.26 7.85
CA LEU A 726 -16.94 -0.46 7.22
C LEU A 726 -16.77 -0.32 5.70
N THR A 727 -15.59 -0.59 5.15
CA THR A 727 -15.29 -0.41 3.73
C THR A 727 -15.85 -1.55 2.87
N GLU A 728 -16.25 -1.24 1.64
CA GLU A 728 -16.81 -2.20 0.69
C GLU A 728 -15.72 -3.12 0.09
N ASP A 729 -15.95 -4.43 0.15
CA ASP A 729 -15.15 -5.43 -0.58
C ASP A 729 -15.73 -5.69 -1.97
N ARG A 730 -15.49 -4.75 -2.88
CA ARG A 730 -15.81 -4.87 -4.31
C ARG A 730 -14.65 -4.33 -5.15
N GLY A 731 -14.45 -4.91 -6.33
CA GLY A 731 -13.42 -4.47 -7.27
C GLY A 731 -13.52 -3.00 -7.66
N SER A 732 -12.47 -2.39 -8.20
CA SER A 732 -12.53 -1.03 -8.74
C SER A 732 -13.44 -0.96 -9.98
N SER A 733 -13.23 -1.91 -10.89
CA SER A 733 -14.02 -2.23 -12.09
C SER A 733 -13.67 -3.67 -12.55
N ARG A 734 -14.27 -4.15 -13.65
CA ARG A 734 -13.82 -5.39 -14.29
C ARG A 734 -12.41 -5.32 -14.88
N LEU A 735 -11.92 -4.12 -15.21
CA LEU A 735 -10.55 -3.94 -15.70
C LEU A 735 -9.54 -4.15 -14.56
N GLY A 736 -9.67 -3.36 -13.49
CA GLY A 736 -8.65 -3.32 -12.43
C GLY A 736 -8.80 -4.37 -11.35
N GLN A 737 -10.03 -4.79 -11.02
CA GLN A 737 -10.33 -5.64 -9.85
C GLN A 737 -9.56 -5.23 -8.58
N GLY A 738 -9.32 -3.92 -8.40
CA GLY A 738 -8.57 -3.38 -7.26
C GLY A 738 -9.38 -3.27 -5.98
N CYS A 739 -8.76 -2.77 -4.91
CA CYS A 739 -9.50 -2.40 -3.69
C CYS A 739 -10.24 -1.07 -3.88
N SER A 740 -11.45 -0.96 -3.30
CA SER A 740 -12.30 0.24 -3.41
C SER A 740 -12.56 0.92 -2.06
N ALA A 741 -11.61 0.81 -1.13
CA ALA A 741 -11.78 1.23 0.26
C ALA A 741 -12.17 2.71 0.46
N GLN A 742 -11.79 3.60 -0.47
CA GLN A 742 -12.16 5.02 -0.40
C GLN A 742 -13.60 5.30 -0.85
N SER A 743 -14.34 4.33 -1.38
CA SER A 743 -15.78 4.45 -1.68
C SER A 743 -16.60 3.93 -0.49
N CYS A 744 -16.60 4.68 0.61
CA CYS A 744 -17.21 4.26 1.87
C CYS A 744 -18.07 5.38 2.48
N TRP A 745 -19.32 5.04 2.80
CA TRP A 745 -20.27 5.92 3.47
C TRP A 745 -20.71 5.33 4.80
N VAL A 746 -20.89 6.20 5.79
CA VAL A 746 -21.20 5.86 7.19
C VAL A 746 -22.18 6.86 7.80
N GLU A 747 -22.79 6.46 8.92
CA GLU A 747 -23.37 7.37 9.90
C GLU A 747 -22.63 7.25 11.24
N ILE A 748 -22.75 8.28 12.07
CA ILE A 748 -22.09 8.39 13.35
C ILE A 748 -23.10 8.76 14.43
N ALA A 749 -23.08 8.00 15.52
CA ALA A 749 -23.88 8.27 16.71
C ALA A 749 -22.97 8.41 17.95
N PRO A 750 -23.31 9.31 18.91
CA PRO A 750 -22.63 9.35 20.21
C PRO A 750 -22.68 7.99 20.92
N TRP A 751 -21.56 7.56 21.50
CA TRP A 751 -21.54 6.41 22.39
C TRP A 751 -21.78 6.87 23.83
N ARG A 752 -22.89 6.41 24.44
CA ARG A 752 -23.30 6.82 25.80
C ARG A 752 -23.24 5.69 26.84
N GLU A 753 -22.87 4.49 26.41
CA GLU A 753 -22.71 3.32 27.28
C GLU A 753 -21.31 3.30 27.91
N GLU A 754 -21.10 2.41 28.88
CA GLU A 754 -19.77 2.16 29.43
C GLU A 754 -18.81 1.72 28.31
N LEU A 755 -17.58 2.22 28.35
CA LEU A 755 -16.59 1.90 27.33
C LEU A 755 -16.02 0.50 27.56
N PRO A 756 -16.15 -0.44 26.61
CA PRO A 756 -15.55 -1.76 26.76
C PRO A 756 -14.01 -1.65 26.78
N PRO A 757 -13.29 -2.49 27.52
CA PRO A 757 -11.83 -2.47 27.51
C PRO A 757 -11.28 -2.93 26.16
N ILE A 758 -10.22 -2.27 25.69
CA ILE A 758 -9.47 -2.69 24.50
C ILE A 758 -8.67 -3.94 24.83
N THR A 759 -8.89 -5.01 24.06
CA THR A 759 -8.22 -6.32 24.19
C THR A 759 -7.41 -6.68 22.94
N ALA A 760 -7.35 -5.77 21.96
CA ALA A 760 -6.57 -5.97 20.72
C ALA A 760 -5.10 -6.31 21.03
N PHE A 761 -4.54 -5.68 22.06
CA PHE A 761 -3.15 -5.83 22.51
C PHE A 761 -2.94 -6.91 23.57
N ASP A 762 -3.97 -7.68 23.91
CA ASP A 762 -3.80 -8.84 24.79
C ASP A 762 -3.45 -10.08 23.97
N PRO A 763 -2.61 -10.99 24.49
CA PRO A 763 -2.42 -12.30 23.87
C PRO A 763 -3.75 -13.08 23.83
N PRO A 764 -3.90 -14.07 22.94
CA PRO A 764 -5.05 -14.96 22.99
C PRO A 764 -5.07 -15.72 24.31
N LYS A 765 -6.24 -16.30 24.65
CA LYS A 765 -6.32 -17.23 25.77
C LYS A 765 -5.49 -18.47 25.46
N PHE A 766 -4.64 -18.87 26.40
CA PHE A 766 -3.90 -20.13 26.33
C PHE A 766 -4.47 -21.14 27.32
N ILE A 767 -4.47 -22.42 26.93
CA ILE A 767 -4.75 -23.53 27.85
C ILE A 767 -3.54 -24.46 27.92
N ALA A 768 -3.34 -25.07 29.09
CA ALA A 768 -2.37 -26.16 29.23
C ALA A 768 -2.94 -27.43 28.60
N VAL A 769 -2.06 -28.22 27.96
CA VAL A 769 -2.37 -29.57 27.47
C VAL A 769 -1.90 -30.60 28.46
#